data_AF-A0A2V9QGF0-F1
#
_entry.id   AF-A0A2V9QGF0-F1
#
_cell.length_a   1.000
_cell.length_b   1.000
_cell.length_c   1.000
_cell.angle_alpha   90.00
_cell.angle_beta   90.00
_cell.angle_gamma   90.00
#
_symmetry.space_group_name_H-M   'P 1'
#
loop_
_entity.id
_entity.type
_entity.pdbx_description
1 polymer ?
#
loop_
_entity_poly.entity_id
_entity_poly.type
_entity_poly.pdbx_seq_one_letter_code
_entity_poly.pdbx_strand_id
1 'polypeptide(L)'
;MYSIRAVAVILVLIGSFDSAVWGQVLGPVEETSETEAPQAPVRQPETDTRMNSTRSVIKNAKNLDDDPKNELLLGDDPENHLVLPFVKHLANDQRYFWTAPAHLQKKDFEVLAPFAGITAGFIAGDSWISKQIPLGKVQTSKTISNYGVYSLIGAGAGSFLMGHITGNDRMSEAGLLSGEAAINSTAVAFLLKNATRRQRPFQTNGNGTFFQGGSSFPSEHAAIAWSVASVLAHEYPGTLTKIMAYGLATGVSATRVTGQQHFASDVVIGSALGWYFGRQVYRAHHDTNLGGDSWGDILTESSGEKNRNPKNMGSPYVPLDSWIYPALERLAALGYVKSGYLGMRPWTRLECARLLEEAEQRIGDEDEKSGEGARIYRELSKEFSEESSRLNGAANLGANLDSVYARTTNISGSPLRDGYHFGQTIVNDYGRPYGKGFNSVDGITAHAEAGPLSISVQGEYQHAPAVASYTSSVLQAMAAADNGTQPLPNGTAEVNRFRLIESTVGLTFRNVQFSFGKQNFWLGPGQAGPFLFGDNAEPVTMFRVEQVSPTYIPGLSRVLGPLRTEFAIGRLSGQTWAFANGQLFGPNFDNQPFIHVDKISFKPTSNFEFGMGVSVLFGGPDLPFTWKNFLRTYGTNGVPGGRSDPGDRRSTFDFTYRVPGLRDYLTIYADSLVEDEVSPLGSTRPSMRMGIYIPKFPTLHRLELRAEGLYTDAPGQNVRGFIYFNGRYLSGYTNERNLLGSWIGRQGKGGEGWATYWFSARSRLQLSFRRQVVDRVFLGGGQLNDAAVSGEVELSGGVSLSGGLQYEQWEFPVLQSNRQSDTAAWLKLTFHPHLRIGKQTGRTAGD
;
A
#
# COMPACT_ATOMS: atom_id res chain seq x y z
N MET A 1 28.62 -29.45 5.76
CA MET A 1 29.23 -28.17 6.21
C MET A 1 29.51 -27.18 5.06
N TYR A 2 28.97 -27.41 3.85
CA TYR A 2 28.77 -26.38 2.83
C TYR A 2 27.26 -26.20 2.65
N SER A 3 26.78 -24.98 2.39
CA SER A 3 25.35 -24.60 2.21
C SER A 3 24.61 -23.90 3.39
N ILE A 4 25.26 -22.95 4.07
CA ILE A 4 24.54 -21.86 4.79
C ILE A 4 25.01 -20.46 4.34
N ARG A 5 26.23 -20.35 3.79
CA ARG A 5 26.76 -19.08 3.27
C ARG A 5 26.17 -18.62 1.93
N ALA A 6 25.52 -19.50 1.16
CA ALA A 6 24.94 -19.14 -0.15
C ALA A 6 23.60 -18.39 -0.06
N VAL A 7 22.84 -18.58 1.03
CA VAL A 7 21.53 -17.92 1.22
C VAL A 7 21.70 -16.49 1.75
N ALA A 8 22.79 -16.20 2.45
CA ALA A 8 23.12 -14.85 2.92
C ALA A 8 23.63 -13.91 1.80
N VAL A 9 24.18 -14.46 0.70
CA VAL A 9 24.71 -13.65 -0.42
C VAL A 9 23.60 -13.18 -1.38
N ILE A 10 22.48 -13.90 -1.45
CA ILE A 10 21.35 -13.52 -2.33
C ILE A 10 20.53 -12.35 -1.73
N LEU A 11 20.52 -12.18 -0.41
CA LEU A 11 19.83 -11.07 0.27
C LEU A 11 20.59 -9.73 0.21
N VAL A 12 21.88 -9.74 -0.12
CA VAL A 12 22.70 -8.51 -0.26
C VAL A 12 22.75 -8.02 -1.72
N LEU A 13 22.47 -8.88 -2.71
CA LEU A 13 22.58 -8.54 -4.13
C LEU A 13 21.41 -7.72 -4.73
N ILE A 14 20.34 -7.47 -3.97
CA ILE A 14 19.21 -6.64 -4.44
C ILE A 14 19.42 -5.15 -4.06
N GLY A 15 20.41 -4.83 -3.22
CA GLY A 15 20.59 -3.49 -2.64
C GLY A 15 21.76 -2.65 -3.17
N SER A 16 22.47 -3.02 -4.24
CA SER A 16 23.66 -2.27 -4.69
C SER A 16 23.90 -2.38 -6.20
N PHE A 17 23.30 -1.49 -6.99
CA PHE A 17 23.77 -1.21 -8.35
C PHE A 17 24.37 0.19 -8.37
N ASP A 18 25.70 0.25 -8.22
CA ASP A 18 26.49 1.42 -8.60
C ASP A 18 27.41 1.03 -9.77
N SER A 19 27.63 1.99 -10.65
CA SER A 19 28.18 1.85 -11.99
C SER A 19 29.71 1.79 -12.00
N ALA A 20 30.27 0.59 -12.15
CA ALA A 20 31.58 0.34 -12.74
C ALA A 20 31.70 -1.17 -12.99
N VAL A 21 32.44 -1.57 -14.03
CA VAL A 21 32.62 -2.96 -14.53
C VAL A 21 31.56 -3.39 -15.56
N TRP A 22 31.53 -2.68 -16.68
CA TRP A 22 31.26 -3.29 -17.98
C TRP A 22 32.49 -3.07 -18.86
N GLY A 23 33.37 -4.06 -18.87
CA GLY A 23 34.56 -4.09 -19.71
C GLY A 23 35.26 -5.43 -19.48
N GLN A 24 35.32 -6.25 -20.53
CA GLN A 24 35.96 -7.56 -20.63
C GLN A 24 35.12 -8.78 -20.23
N VAL A 25 34.10 -9.15 -21.01
CA VAL A 25 33.83 -10.56 -21.38
C VAL A 25 33.07 -10.61 -22.70
N LEU A 26 33.72 -10.32 -23.84
CA LEU A 26 33.28 -10.80 -25.16
C LEU A 26 34.53 -10.98 -26.04
N GLY A 27 34.95 -12.23 -26.22
CA GLY A 27 35.84 -12.68 -27.30
C GLY A 27 35.01 -13.53 -28.28
N PRO A 28 35.42 -13.63 -29.56
CA PRO A 28 34.58 -14.12 -30.64
C PRO A 28 34.57 -15.65 -30.69
N VAL A 29 33.46 -16.25 -31.12
CA VAL A 29 33.43 -17.66 -31.50
C VAL A 29 32.81 -17.80 -32.89
N GLU A 30 33.54 -18.52 -33.72
CA GLU A 30 33.41 -18.76 -35.16
C GLU A 30 32.17 -19.53 -35.59
N GLU A 31 31.81 -19.32 -36.86
CA GLU A 31 30.93 -20.17 -37.67
C GLU A 31 31.52 -21.58 -37.85
N THR A 32 30.68 -22.60 -37.74
CA THR A 32 30.90 -23.88 -38.44
C THR A 32 29.59 -24.48 -38.96
N SER A 33 29.74 -25.11 -40.12
CA SER A 33 28.79 -25.55 -41.14
C SER A 33 27.91 -26.77 -40.83
N GLU A 34 26.78 -26.78 -41.54
CA GLU A 34 25.88 -27.84 -42.04
C GLU A 34 26.15 -29.34 -41.75
N THR A 35 25.04 -30.07 -41.50
CA THR A 35 24.77 -31.38 -42.13
C THR A 35 23.27 -31.74 -42.11
N GLU A 36 22.74 -32.14 -43.28
CA GLU A 36 21.41 -32.71 -43.62
C GLU A 36 21.10 -34.02 -42.82
N ALA A 37 19.91 -34.64 -42.71
CA ALA A 37 18.58 -34.71 -43.36
C ALA A 37 17.66 -35.61 -42.42
N PRO A 38 16.41 -36.08 -42.74
CA PRO A 38 15.59 -35.93 -43.95
C PRO A 38 14.12 -35.48 -43.73
N GLN A 39 13.51 -35.03 -44.83
CA GLN A 39 12.11 -34.66 -45.02
C GLN A 39 11.18 -35.86 -45.33
N ALA A 40 9.90 -35.77 -44.98
CA ALA A 40 8.75 -36.40 -45.66
C ALA A 40 7.42 -35.71 -45.24
N PRO A 41 6.33 -35.76 -46.02
CA PRO A 41 6.13 -35.01 -47.25
C PRO A 41 4.90 -34.06 -47.19
N VAL A 42 4.96 -33.04 -48.06
CA VAL A 42 3.90 -32.07 -48.36
C VAL A 42 2.75 -32.75 -49.13
N ARG A 43 1.50 -32.46 -48.75
CA ARG A 43 0.32 -32.58 -49.63
C ARG A 43 -0.29 -31.19 -49.85
N GLN A 44 -0.53 -30.87 -51.11
CA GLN A 44 -1.30 -29.71 -51.59
C GLN A 44 -2.64 -30.21 -52.20
N PRO A 45 -3.60 -29.29 -52.45
CA PRO A 45 -4.99 -29.43 -52.04
C PRO A 45 -5.93 -29.98 -53.12
N GLU A 46 -7.04 -30.58 -52.69
CA GLU A 46 -8.20 -30.84 -53.54
C GLU A 46 -9.28 -29.78 -53.35
N THR A 47 -9.75 -29.31 -54.49
CA THR A 47 -10.90 -28.44 -54.76
C THR A 47 -12.21 -29.06 -54.30
N ASP A 48 -13.06 -28.29 -53.60
CA ASP A 48 -14.49 -28.37 -53.87
C ASP A 48 -15.17 -27.00 -53.75
N THR A 49 -16.20 -26.90 -54.56
CA THR A 49 -16.79 -25.70 -55.14
C THR A 49 -18.13 -25.49 -54.46
N ARG A 50 -18.39 -24.32 -53.87
CA ARG A 50 -19.75 -23.76 -53.84
C ARG A 50 -19.73 -22.24 -53.69
N MET A 51 -20.36 -21.65 -54.69
CA MET A 51 -20.46 -20.24 -55.01
C MET A 51 -21.34 -19.42 -54.04
N ASN A 52 -21.13 -18.11 -54.15
CA ASN A 52 -22.09 -17.00 -54.01
C ASN A 52 -22.38 -16.46 -52.60
N SER A 53 -21.78 -15.32 -52.26
CA SER A 53 -22.41 -14.01 -52.51
C SER A 53 -21.69 -12.89 -51.75
N THR A 54 -20.80 -12.14 -52.41
CA THR A 54 -20.53 -10.73 -52.02
C THR A 54 -19.73 -10.02 -53.12
N ARG A 55 -20.40 -9.71 -54.24
CA ARG A 55 -19.90 -8.71 -55.19
C ARG A 55 -21.04 -7.97 -55.88
N SER A 56 -21.72 -7.16 -55.09
CA SER A 56 -22.47 -5.96 -55.48
C SER A 56 -22.94 -5.39 -54.14
N VAL A 57 -22.47 -4.25 -53.66
CA VAL A 57 -22.88 -2.93 -54.13
C VAL A 57 -21.78 -1.92 -53.79
N ILE A 58 -21.01 -1.50 -54.81
CA ILE A 58 -20.49 -0.13 -54.84
C ILE A 58 -21.52 0.66 -55.65
N LYS A 59 -22.33 1.45 -54.96
CA LYS A 59 -23.01 2.67 -55.41
C LYS A 59 -23.95 3.12 -54.31
N ASN A 60 -23.46 3.99 -53.44
CA ASN A 60 -24.16 5.19 -53.00
C ASN A 60 -23.19 6.06 -52.19
N ALA A 61 -22.46 6.92 -52.92
CA ALA A 61 -21.95 8.15 -52.36
C ALA A 61 -23.15 9.09 -52.13
N LYS A 62 -23.56 9.25 -50.87
CA LYS A 62 -24.13 10.47 -50.29
C LYS A 62 -24.63 10.20 -48.86
N ASN A 63 -24.26 11.11 -47.96
CA ASN A 63 -24.68 11.28 -46.57
C ASN A 63 -23.83 10.49 -45.54
N LEU A 64 -22.68 11.06 -45.19
CA LEU A 64 -21.89 10.77 -43.98
C LEU A 64 -21.71 12.07 -43.19
N ASP A 65 -22.83 12.68 -42.76
CA ASP A 65 -22.80 13.92 -41.96
C ASP A 65 -23.53 13.80 -40.61
N ASP A 66 -23.92 12.60 -40.15
CA ASP A 66 -24.63 12.45 -38.86
C ASP A 66 -24.31 11.11 -38.13
N ASP A 67 -23.07 10.95 -37.62
CA ASP A 67 -22.80 10.03 -36.51
C ASP A 67 -22.42 10.84 -35.25
N PRO A 68 -23.20 10.80 -34.15
CA PRO A 68 -22.99 11.66 -32.98
C PRO A 68 -21.85 11.22 -32.06
N LYS A 69 -20.93 10.35 -32.51
CA LYS A 69 -19.71 10.01 -31.79
C LYS A 69 -18.50 10.58 -32.51
N ASN A 70 -18.09 11.78 -32.11
CA ASN A 70 -16.90 12.49 -32.59
C ASN A 70 -15.56 11.78 -32.22
N GLU A 71 -15.45 10.45 -32.22
CA GLU A 71 -14.16 9.76 -32.01
C GLU A 71 -13.53 9.46 -33.38
N LEU A 72 -12.23 9.78 -33.57
CA LEU A 72 -11.48 9.34 -34.75
C LEU A 72 -11.49 7.79 -34.75
N LEU A 73 -12.11 7.18 -35.77
CA LEU A 73 -12.13 5.74 -35.94
C LEU A 73 -10.72 5.26 -36.36
N LEU A 74 -10.47 3.98 -36.15
CA LEU A 74 -9.19 3.35 -36.48
C LEU A 74 -8.92 3.46 -37.99
N GLY A 75 -7.83 4.14 -38.37
CA GLY A 75 -7.42 4.29 -39.77
C GLY A 75 -8.35 5.18 -40.60
N ASP A 76 -8.97 6.20 -39.98
CA ASP A 76 -9.88 7.13 -40.68
C ASP A 76 -9.20 7.95 -41.81
N ASP A 77 -7.87 8.17 -41.74
CA ASP A 77 -7.11 8.90 -42.77
C ASP A 77 -5.61 8.51 -42.78
N PRO A 78 -5.20 7.33 -43.28
CA PRO A 78 -3.81 6.84 -43.24
C PRO A 78 -2.87 7.54 -44.25
N GLU A 79 -3.27 8.67 -44.84
CA GLU A 79 -2.46 9.41 -45.81
C GLU A 79 -1.26 10.10 -45.14
N ASN A 80 -0.21 9.33 -44.86
CA ASN A 80 1.02 9.75 -44.21
C ASN A 80 1.97 10.52 -45.16
N HIS A 81 1.48 11.66 -45.68
CA HIS A 81 2.23 12.54 -46.58
C HIS A 81 2.50 13.92 -45.96
N LEU A 82 3.68 14.46 -46.26
CA LEU A 82 4.06 15.81 -45.87
C LEU A 82 3.17 16.87 -46.56
N VAL A 83 3.11 18.06 -45.94
CA VAL A 83 2.41 19.28 -46.44
C VAL A 83 0.92 19.32 -46.12
N LEU A 84 0.03 18.98 -47.05
CA LEU A 84 -1.41 19.27 -46.90
C LEU A 84 -2.13 18.27 -45.97
N PRO A 85 -1.87 16.94 -46.07
CA PRO A 85 -2.45 15.95 -45.15
C PRO A 85 -1.98 16.17 -43.71
N PHE A 86 -0.66 16.31 -43.50
CA PHE A 86 -0.07 16.60 -42.20
C PHE A 86 -0.68 17.83 -41.47
N VAL A 87 -0.90 18.94 -42.18
CA VAL A 87 -1.51 20.15 -41.59
C VAL A 87 -2.98 19.92 -41.24
N LYS A 88 -3.71 19.15 -42.06
CA LYS A 88 -5.11 18.77 -41.81
C LYS A 88 -5.22 17.85 -40.59
N HIS A 89 -4.33 16.86 -40.47
CA HIS A 89 -4.25 15.97 -39.30
C HIS A 89 -4.01 16.76 -38.02
N LEU A 90 -3.00 17.65 -38.02
CA LEU A 90 -2.71 18.53 -36.87
C LEU A 90 -3.92 19.39 -36.47
N ALA A 91 -4.63 19.98 -37.44
CA ALA A 91 -5.80 20.82 -37.17
C ALA A 91 -6.97 20.01 -36.57
N ASN A 92 -7.20 18.81 -37.07
CA ASN A 92 -8.26 17.92 -36.60
C ASN A 92 -7.97 17.41 -35.19
N ASP A 93 -6.74 16.99 -34.91
CA ASP A 93 -6.31 16.51 -33.60
C ASP A 93 -6.43 17.60 -32.53
N GLN A 94 -6.03 18.84 -32.85
CA GLN A 94 -6.22 19.98 -31.96
C GLN A 94 -7.72 20.26 -31.73
N ARG A 95 -8.53 20.29 -32.79
CA ARG A 95 -9.98 20.50 -32.66
C ARG A 95 -10.62 19.45 -31.76
N TYR A 96 -10.26 18.18 -31.93
CA TYR A 96 -10.77 17.09 -31.11
C TYR A 96 -10.37 17.27 -29.64
N PHE A 97 -9.09 17.50 -29.36
CA PHE A 97 -8.60 17.72 -27.99
C PHE A 97 -9.33 18.86 -27.28
N TRP A 98 -9.49 20.02 -27.93
CA TRP A 98 -10.12 21.20 -27.31
C TRP A 98 -11.64 21.09 -27.16
N THR A 99 -12.30 20.28 -27.99
CA THR A 99 -13.74 20.06 -27.91
C THR A 99 -14.11 18.85 -27.05
N ALA A 100 -13.16 17.96 -26.72
CA ALA A 100 -13.39 16.78 -25.89
C ALA A 100 -14.09 17.08 -24.54
N PRO A 101 -13.73 18.14 -23.78
CA PRO A 101 -14.41 18.45 -22.51
C PRO A 101 -15.92 18.71 -22.63
N ALA A 102 -16.37 19.24 -23.77
CA ALA A 102 -17.79 19.53 -24.02
C ALA A 102 -18.62 18.27 -24.29
N HIS A 103 -17.97 17.13 -24.54
CA HIS A 103 -18.60 15.85 -24.87
C HIS A 103 -18.45 14.80 -23.77
N LEU A 104 -17.93 15.18 -22.59
CA LEU A 104 -17.74 14.27 -21.46
C LEU A 104 -19.08 13.77 -20.93
N GLN A 105 -19.24 12.45 -20.88
CA GLN A 105 -20.34 11.74 -20.25
C GLN A 105 -20.02 11.40 -18.79
N LYS A 106 -21.05 11.07 -18.00
CA LYS A 106 -20.87 10.69 -16.58
C LYS A 106 -19.86 9.54 -16.38
N LYS A 107 -19.79 8.59 -17.31
CA LYS A 107 -18.82 7.48 -17.30
C LYS A 107 -17.36 7.93 -17.47
N ASP A 108 -17.12 9.06 -18.14
CA ASP A 108 -15.77 9.53 -18.42
C ASP A 108 -15.11 10.12 -17.17
N PHE A 109 -15.93 10.57 -16.21
CA PHE A 109 -15.47 11.00 -14.89
C PHE A 109 -14.88 9.87 -14.05
N GLU A 110 -15.24 8.61 -14.28
CA GLU A 110 -14.69 7.45 -13.57
C GLU A 110 -13.20 7.25 -13.90
N VAL A 111 -12.78 7.62 -15.11
CA VAL A 111 -11.37 7.60 -15.53
C VAL A 111 -10.67 8.90 -15.14
N LEU A 112 -11.33 10.06 -15.31
CA LEU A 112 -10.71 11.37 -15.05
C LEU A 112 -10.48 11.68 -13.57
N ALA A 113 -11.36 11.22 -12.66
CA ALA A 113 -11.24 11.51 -11.22
C ALA A 113 -9.96 10.94 -10.57
N PRO A 114 -9.55 9.67 -10.81
CA PRO A 114 -8.24 9.15 -10.41
C PRO A 114 -7.08 10.03 -10.88
N PHE A 115 -7.07 10.42 -12.16
CA PHE A 115 -6.01 11.26 -12.74
C PHE A 115 -5.96 12.65 -12.10
N ALA A 116 -7.12 13.25 -11.84
CA ALA A 116 -7.22 14.52 -11.13
C ALA A 116 -6.70 14.41 -9.70
N GLY A 117 -7.04 13.33 -8.99
CA GLY A 117 -6.54 13.04 -7.64
C GLY A 117 -5.02 12.86 -7.57
N ILE A 118 -4.45 12.07 -8.49
CA ILE A 118 -2.99 11.88 -8.62
C ILE A 118 -2.31 13.23 -8.89
N THR A 119 -2.85 14.01 -9.82
CA THR A 119 -2.31 15.33 -10.17
C THR A 119 -2.32 16.27 -8.96
N ALA A 120 -3.43 16.33 -8.22
CA ALA A 120 -3.55 17.13 -7.01
C ALA A 120 -2.53 16.69 -5.94
N GLY A 121 -2.33 15.38 -5.78
CA GLY A 121 -1.33 14.82 -4.87
C GLY A 121 0.10 15.25 -5.22
N PHE A 122 0.48 15.19 -6.50
CA PHE A 122 1.79 15.69 -6.94
C PHE A 122 1.92 17.21 -6.75
N ILE A 123 0.89 18.00 -7.07
CA ILE A 123 0.90 19.45 -6.85
C ILE A 123 1.11 19.78 -5.36
N ALA A 124 0.45 19.05 -4.46
CA ALA A 124 0.62 19.23 -3.02
C ALA A 124 2.04 18.84 -2.54
N GLY A 125 2.63 17.78 -3.12
CA GLY A 125 3.97 17.28 -2.77
C GLY A 125 5.14 18.02 -3.41
N ASP A 126 4.90 18.79 -4.46
CA ASP A 126 5.91 19.40 -5.34
C ASP A 126 6.98 20.21 -4.60
N SER A 127 6.57 20.96 -3.57
CA SER A 127 7.51 21.79 -2.82
C SER A 127 8.47 20.96 -1.98
N TRP A 128 7.94 19.91 -1.35
CA TRP A 128 8.75 18.97 -0.60
C TRP A 128 9.73 18.24 -1.52
N ILE A 129 9.25 17.69 -2.65
CA ILE A 129 10.08 16.96 -3.63
C ILE A 129 11.22 17.85 -4.13
N SER A 130 10.91 19.09 -4.52
CA SER A 130 11.90 20.02 -5.10
C SER A 130 13.02 20.37 -4.12
N LYS A 131 12.71 20.48 -2.83
CA LYS A 131 13.66 20.80 -1.77
C LYS A 131 14.61 19.64 -1.42
N GLN A 132 14.26 18.39 -1.78
CA GLN A 132 15.14 17.23 -1.57
C GLN A 132 16.23 17.09 -2.64
N ILE A 133 16.18 17.87 -3.73
CA ILE A 133 17.04 17.69 -4.90
C ILE A 133 18.43 18.31 -4.66
N PRO A 134 19.54 17.55 -4.74
CA PRO A 134 20.88 18.09 -4.54
C PRO A 134 21.28 19.09 -5.65
N LEU A 135 21.70 20.29 -5.26
CA LEU A 135 22.07 21.36 -6.21
C LEU A 135 23.28 20.99 -7.10
N GLY A 136 24.18 20.12 -6.63
CA GLY A 136 25.43 19.79 -7.32
C GLY A 136 25.29 18.98 -8.62
N LYS A 137 24.12 18.43 -8.94
CA LYS A 137 23.89 17.65 -10.18
C LYS A 137 22.90 18.30 -11.16
N VAL A 138 22.42 19.50 -10.84
CA VAL A 138 21.38 20.20 -11.60
C VAL A 138 21.77 20.41 -13.07
N GLN A 139 23.02 20.80 -13.34
CA GLN A 139 23.48 21.06 -14.71
C GLN A 139 23.61 19.80 -15.55
N THR A 140 24.08 18.70 -14.95
CA THR A 140 24.14 17.38 -15.59
C THR A 140 22.74 16.91 -15.97
N SER A 141 21.77 17.02 -15.08
CA SER A 141 20.37 16.65 -15.35
C SER A 141 19.74 17.50 -16.47
N LYS A 142 20.00 18.80 -16.51
CA LYS A 142 19.57 19.67 -17.64
C LYS A 142 20.17 19.20 -18.97
N THR A 143 21.44 18.83 -18.95
CA THR A 143 22.16 18.38 -20.14
C THR A 143 21.58 17.04 -20.64
N ILE A 144 21.44 16.06 -19.75
CA ILE A 144 20.85 14.75 -20.08
C ILE A 144 19.43 14.90 -20.63
N SER A 145 18.58 15.68 -19.97
CA SER A 145 17.21 15.88 -20.44
C SER A 145 17.11 16.64 -21.76
N ASN A 146 18.03 17.57 -22.07
CA ASN A 146 18.06 18.27 -23.37
C ASN A 146 18.50 17.30 -24.47
N TYR A 147 19.64 16.63 -24.29
CA TYR A 147 20.14 15.65 -25.25
C TYR A 147 19.17 14.50 -25.44
N GLY A 148 18.51 14.01 -24.39
CA GLY A 148 17.50 12.97 -24.50
C GLY A 148 16.35 13.35 -25.44
N VAL A 149 15.81 14.58 -25.32
CA VAL A 149 14.76 15.05 -26.22
C VAL A 149 15.29 15.32 -27.63
N TYR A 150 16.48 15.92 -27.78
CA TYR A 150 17.09 16.12 -29.10
C TYR A 150 17.38 14.80 -29.81
N SER A 151 17.80 13.77 -29.08
CA SER A 151 17.99 12.42 -29.61
C SER A 151 16.66 11.80 -30.04
N LEU A 152 15.56 12.01 -29.30
CA LEU A 152 14.24 11.51 -29.70
C LEU A 152 13.70 12.24 -30.95
N ILE A 153 13.86 13.56 -31.02
CA ILE A 153 13.52 14.34 -32.22
C ILE A 153 14.38 13.89 -33.41
N GLY A 154 15.68 13.75 -33.20
CA GLY A 154 16.63 13.25 -34.21
C GLY A 154 16.32 11.83 -34.66
N ALA A 155 15.89 10.96 -33.74
CA ALA A 155 15.46 9.61 -34.06
C ALA A 155 14.17 9.60 -34.88
N GLY A 156 13.18 10.43 -34.54
CA GLY A 156 11.95 10.56 -35.33
C GLY A 156 12.22 11.07 -36.75
N ALA A 157 12.94 12.18 -36.88
CA ALA A 157 13.31 12.75 -38.17
C ALA A 157 14.22 11.80 -38.99
N GLY A 158 15.18 11.15 -38.33
CA GLY A 158 16.05 10.15 -38.94
C GLY A 158 15.30 8.91 -39.40
N SER A 159 14.28 8.47 -38.66
CA SER A 159 13.41 7.35 -39.05
C SER A 159 12.60 7.70 -40.30
N PHE A 160 12.03 8.91 -40.35
CA PHE A 160 11.34 9.40 -41.54
C PHE A 160 12.26 9.42 -42.78
N LEU A 161 13.42 10.07 -42.67
CA LEU A 161 14.36 10.21 -43.79
C LEU A 161 14.95 8.86 -44.24
N MET A 162 15.38 8.03 -43.30
CA MET A 162 15.96 6.72 -43.61
C MET A 162 14.90 5.78 -44.18
N GLY A 163 13.69 5.80 -43.64
CA GLY A 163 12.56 5.05 -44.19
C GLY A 163 12.30 5.41 -45.64
N HIS A 164 12.30 6.72 -45.96
CA HIS A 164 12.10 7.21 -47.32
C HIS A 164 13.26 6.82 -48.27
N ILE A 165 14.51 6.87 -47.80
CA ILE A 165 15.69 6.49 -48.60
C ILE A 165 15.76 4.97 -48.85
N THR A 166 15.37 4.18 -47.86
CA THR A 166 15.47 2.71 -47.91
C THR A 166 14.21 2.01 -48.43
N GLY A 167 13.15 2.76 -48.73
CA GLY A 167 11.85 2.21 -49.12
C GLY A 167 11.16 1.44 -47.98
N ASN A 168 11.42 1.80 -46.73
CA ASN A 168 10.81 1.20 -45.55
C ASN A 168 9.67 2.10 -45.04
N ASP A 169 8.46 1.82 -45.53
CA ASP A 169 7.27 2.63 -45.26
C ASP A 169 6.93 2.69 -43.77
N ARG A 170 7.08 1.57 -43.04
CA ARG A 170 6.86 1.50 -41.59
C ARG A 170 7.81 2.42 -40.80
N MET A 171 9.08 2.46 -41.19
CA MET A 171 10.07 3.35 -40.54
C MET A 171 9.79 4.82 -40.88
N SER A 172 9.30 5.08 -42.09
CA SER A 172 8.90 6.41 -42.52
C SER A 172 7.71 6.92 -41.70
N GLU A 173 6.66 6.10 -41.58
CA GLU A 173 5.46 6.35 -40.77
C GLU A 173 5.79 6.59 -39.30
N ALA A 174 6.61 5.73 -38.69
CA ALA A 174 7.07 5.87 -37.31
C ALA A 174 7.60 7.29 -37.02
N GLY A 175 8.39 7.82 -37.96
CA GLY A 175 8.99 9.15 -37.86
C GLY A 175 7.96 10.26 -38.04
N LEU A 176 7.03 10.11 -38.99
CA LEU A 176 6.00 11.10 -39.27
C LEU A 176 5.00 11.23 -38.11
N LEU A 177 4.45 10.10 -37.65
CA LEU A 177 3.50 10.05 -36.52
C LEU A 177 4.15 10.54 -35.22
N SER A 178 5.43 10.22 -34.99
CA SER A 178 6.18 10.74 -33.84
C SER A 178 6.30 12.26 -33.89
N GLY A 179 6.56 12.82 -35.07
CA GLY A 179 6.66 14.27 -35.29
C GLY A 179 5.32 14.97 -35.08
N GLU A 180 4.26 14.43 -35.66
CA GLU A 180 2.89 14.94 -35.51
C GLU A 180 2.45 14.95 -34.05
N ALA A 181 2.60 13.82 -33.35
CA ALA A 181 2.26 13.71 -31.94
C ALA A 181 3.05 14.69 -31.06
N ALA A 182 4.34 14.87 -31.34
CA ALA A 182 5.18 15.82 -30.61
C ALA A 182 4.78 17.28 -30.85
N ILE A 183 4.39 17.65 -32.09
CA ILE A 183 3.93 19.00 -32.41
C ILE A 183 2.57 19.27 -31.74
N ASN A 184 1.64 18.32 -31.83
CA ASN A 184 0.33 18.40 -31.18
C ASN A 184 0.45 18.58 -29.66
N SER A 185 1.27 17.74 -29.00
CA SER A 185 1.47 17.82 -27.55
C SER A 185 2.20 19.10 -27.12
N THR A 186 3.15 19.58 -27.92
CA THR A 186 3.86 20.84 -27.67
C THR A 186 2.94 22.05 -27.81
N ALA A 187 2.05 22.07 -28.81
CA ALA A 187 1.10 23.17 -29.01
C ALA A 187 0.17 23.33 -27.79
N VAL A 188 -0.38 22.22 -27.28
CA VAL A 188 -1.20 22.23 -26.07
C VAL A 188 -0.39 22.61 -24.84
N ALA A 189 0.82 22.05 -24.67
CA ALA A 189 1.69 22.40 -23.56
C ALA A 189 2.02 23.90 -23.54
N PHE A 190 2.29 24.50 -24.70
CA PHE A 190 2.55 25.93 -24.85
C PHE A 190 1.34 26.78 -24.43
N LEU A 191 0.12 26.42 -24.86
CA LEU A 191 -1.10 27.14 -24.48
C LEU A 191 -1.37 27.05 -22.97
N LEU A 192 -1.28 25.84 -22.40
CA LEU A 192 -1.46 25.63 -20.96
C LEU A 192 -0.40 26.36 -20.14
N LYS A 193 0.82 26.47 -20.64
CA LYS A 193 1.90 27.21 -19.99
C LYS A 193 1.63 28.71 -19.93
N ASN A 194 1.13 29.28 -21.01
CA ASN A 194 0.73 30.69 -21.04
C ASN A 194 -0.53 30.96 -20.20
N ALA A 195 -1.43 29.98 -20.06
CA ALA A 195 -2.61 30.10 -19.20
C ALA A 195 -2.25 30.00 -17.70
N THR A 196 -1.49 28.96 -17.33
CA THR A 196 -1.19 28.63 -15.93
C THR A 196 -0.07 29.47 -15.33
N ARG A 197 0.85 29.99 -16.16
CA ARG A 197 1.98 30.85 -15.78
C ARG A 197 2.70 30.43 -14.49
N ARG A 198 2.92 29.12 -14.31
CA ARG A 198 3.51 28.57 -13.09
C ARG A 198 5.00 28.83 -13.04
N GLN A 199 5.50 29.36 -11.92
CA GLN A 199 6.94 29.56 -11.70
C GLN A 199 7.68 28.22 -11.61
N ARG A 200 8.93 28.17 -12.09
CA ARG A 200 9.78 26.98 -12.03
C ARG A 200 10.39 26.78 -10.63
N PRO A 201 10.80 25.55 -10.27
CA PRO A 201 11.42 25.29 -8.96
C PRO A 201 12.62 26.20 -8.66
N PHE A 202 13.53 26.38 -9.63
CA PHE A 202 14.72 27.21 -9.44
C PHE A 202 14.42 28.71 -9.24
N GLN A 203 13.23 29.19 -9.63
CA GLN A 203 12.85 30.60 -9.50
C GLN A 203 12.33 30.94 -8.10
N THR A 204 11.91 29.93 -7.34
CA THR A 204 11.10 30.11 -6.11
C THR A 204 11.58 29.26 -4.94
N ASN A 205 12.81 28.75 -5.01
CA ASN A 205 13.34 27.79 -4.04
C ASN A 205 12.39 26.60 -3.78
N GLY A 206 11.75 26.13 -4.86
CA GLY A 206 10.83 25.01 -4.85
C GLY A 206 9.41 25.30 -4.36
N ASN A 207 8.92 26.54 -4.33
CA ASN A 207 7.51 26.79 -3.92
C ASN A 207 6.52 26.81 -5.11
N GLY A 208 6.91 27.34 -6.27
CA GLY A 208 6.22 27.08 -7.54
C GLY A 208 4.76 27.52 -7.66
N THR A 209 4.47 28.81 -7.47
CA THR A 209 3.11 29.35 -7.54
C THR A 209 2.59 29.45 -8.98
N PHE A 210 1.28 29.18 -9.14
CA PHE A 210 0.57 29.37 -10.39
C PHE A 210 0.20 30.85 -10.62
N PHE A 211 0.03 31.23 -11.88
CA PHE A 211 -0.43 32.54 -12.34
C PHE A 211 0.51 33.72 -12.04
N GLN A 212 1.79 33.46 -11.76
CA GLN A 212 2.79 34.45 -11.33
C GLN A 212 3.90 34.66 -12.39
N GLY A 213 3.53 34.59 -13.68
CA GLY A 213 4.42 34.91 -14.80
C GLY A 213 5.51 33.87 -15.12
N GLY A 214 5.38 32.63 -14.64
CA GLY A 214 6.33 31.55 -14.92
C GLY A 214 5.99 30.69 -16.14
N SER A 215 6.84 29.70 -16.43
CA SER A 215 6.72 28.86 -17.65
C SER A 215 6.89 27.34 -17.35
N SER A 216 6.48 26.89 -16.17
CA SER A 216 6.78 25.54 -15.66
C SER A 216 5.74 24.49 -16.06
N PHE A 217 4.44 24.79 -15.96
CA PHE A 217 3.39 23.79 -16.12
C PHE A 217 2.75 23.85 -17.52
N PRO A 218 2.57 22.74 -18.24
CA PRO A 218 3.20 21.44 -18.06
C PRO A 218 4.61 21.39 -18.69
N SER A 219 5.33 20.27 -18.49
CA SER A 219 6.65 20.04 -19.07
C SER A 219 6.60 19.67 -20.55
N GLU A 220 7.05 20.58 -21.42
CA GLU A 220 7.18 20.32 -22.88
C GLU A 220 8.14 19.17 -23.19
N HIS A 221 9.26 19.08 -22.45
CA HIS A 221 10.23 18.00 -22.68
C HIS A 221 9.67 16.62 -22.35
N ALA A 222 8.79 16.55 -21.33
CA ALA A 222 8.06 15.31 -21.04
C ALA A 222 7.02 15.04 -22.12
N ALA A 223 6.25 16.05 -22.55
CA ALA A 223 5.26 15.90 -23.62
C ALA A 223 5.89 15.35 -24.90
N ILE A 224 6.98 15.94 -25.39
CA ILE A 224 7.68 15.47 -26.59
C ILE A 224 8.20 14.04 -26.40
N ALA A 225 8.89 13.78 -25.28
CA ALA A 225 9.52 12.48 -25.06
C ALA A 225 8.50 11.34 -25.00
N TRP A 226 7.38 11.56 -24.30
CA TRP A 226 6.31 10.58 -24.18
C TRP A 226 5.49 10.45 -25.47
N SER A 227 5.32 11.50 -26.27
CA SER A 227 4.72 11.39 -27.61
C SER A 227 5.51 10.46 -28.51
N VAL A 228 6.81 10.70 -28.66
CA VAL A 228 7.69 9.88 -29.51
C VAL A 228 7.79 8.45 -28.97
N ALA A 229 7.95 8.29 -27.65
CA ALA A 229 8.03 6.97 -27.03
C ALA A 229 6.74 6.16 -27.22
N SER A 230 5.57 6.79 -27.11
CA SER A 230 4.28 6.13 -27.32
C SER A 230 4.13 5.64 -28.76
N VAL A 231 4.47 6.45 -29.77
CA VAL A 231 4.41 6.04 -31.17
C VAL A 231 5.36 4.87 -31.42
N LEU A 232 6.65 5.00 -31.06
CA LEU A 232 7.65 3.95 -31.29
C LEU A 232 7.33 2.63 -30.56
N ALA A 233 6.78 2.70 -29.36
CA ALA A 233 6.41 1.53 -28.56
C ALA A 233 5.29 0.70 -29.19
N HIS A 234 4.44 1.31 -30.04
CA HIS A 234 3.32 0.65 -30.69
C HIS A 234 3.63 0.29 -32.12
N GLU A 235 4.34 1.17 -32.82
CA GLU A 235 4.89 0.92 -34.14
C GLU A 235 5.81 -0.31 -34.13
N TYR A 236 6.60 -0.49 -33.07
CA TYR A 236 7.51 -1.62 -32.89
C TYR A 236 7.24 -2.35 -31.56
N PRO A 237 6.25 -3.25 -31.48
CA PRO A 237 5.67 -3.72 -30.22
C PRO A 237 6.51 -4.71 -29.38
N GLY A 238 7.82 -4.81 -29.64
CA GLY A 238 8.72 -5.68 -28.90
C GLY A 238 8.95 -5.24 -27.44
N THR A 239 9.05 -6.20 -26.51
CA THR A 239 9.28 -5.92 -25.08
C THR A 239 10.49 -5.02 -24.84
N LEU A 240 11.60 -5.26 -25.55
CA LEU A 240 12.81 -4.45 -25.43
C LEU A 240 12.58 -3.01 -25.92
N THR A 241 11.90 -2.84 -27.06
CA THR A 241 11.58 -1.51 -27.60
C THR A 241 10.69 -0.72 -26.67
N LYS A 242 9.65 -1.34 -26.10
CA LYS A 242 8.77 -0.72 -25.10
C LYS A 242 9.55 -0.28 -23.85
N ILE A 243 10.43 -1.14 -23.33
CA ILE A 243 11.30 -0.83 -22.18
C ILE A 243 12.23 0.34 -22.51
N MET A 244 12.86 0.34 -23.69
CA MET A 244 13.79 1.38 -24.09
C MET A 244 13.10 2.72 -24.35
N ALA A 245 11.98 2.72 -25.09
CA ALA A 245 11.22 3.93 -25.42
C ALA A 245 10.68 4.61 -24.16
N TYR A 246 9.94 3.88 -23.32
CA TYR A 246 9.40 4.43 -22.08
C TYR A 246 10.48 4.67 -21.01
N GLY A 247 11.56 3.87 -21.01
CA GLY A 247 12.72 4.09 -20.15
C GLY A 247 13.44 5.41 -20.45
N LEU A 248 13.66 5.72 -21.73
CA LEU A 248 14.22 7.01 -22.17
C LEU A 248 13.29 8.17 -21.84
N ALA A 249 11.99 8.05 -22.11
CA ALA A 249 11.01 9.09 -21.76
C ALA A 249 10.95 9.34 -20.24
N THR A 250 11.04 8.28 -19.43
CA THR A 250 11.13 8.36 -17.97
C THR A 250 12.44 9.01 -17.54
N GLY A 251 13.57 8.68 -18.18
CA GLY A 251 14.86 9.30 -17.93
C GLY A 251 14.85 10.81 -18.17
N VAL A 252 14.30 11.26 -19.30
CA VAL A 252 14.08 12.69 -19.61
C VAL A 252 13.21 13.35 -18.54
N SER A 253 12.10 12.70 -18.18
CA SER A 253 11.13 13.19 -17.20
C SER A 253 11.77 13.39 -15.81
N ALA A 254 12.45 12.37 -15.29
CA ALA A 254 13.16 12.43 -14.01
C ALA A 254 14.29 13.46 -14.01
N THR A 255 15.00 13.62 -15.13
CA THR A 255 16.08 14.61 -15.26
C THR A 255 15.57 16.05 -15.39
N ARG A 256 14.32 16.27 -15.81
CA ARG A 256 13.67 17.60 -15.72
C ARG A 256 13.34 18.00 -14.29
N VAL A 257 12.91 17.04 -13.47
CA VAL A 257 12.68 17.27 -12.03
C VAL A 257 14.00 17.53 -11.32
N THR A 258 14.98 16.62 -11.46
CA THR A 258 16.30 16.78 -10.81
C THR A 258 17.13 17.95 -11.34
N GLY A 259 16.87 18.41 -12.56
CA GLY A 259 17.41 19.66 -13.12
C GLY A 259 16.72 20.93 -12.63
N GLN A 260 15.76 20.81 -11.70
CA GLN A 260 14.90 21.88 -11.17
C GLN A 260 14.16 22.68 -12.26
N GLN A 261 14.01 22.12 -13.47
CA GLN A 261 13.35 22.79 -14.58
C GLN A 261 11.83 22.74 -14.47
N HIS A 262 11.32 21.68 -13.84
CA HIS A 262 9.91 21.39 -13.71
C HIS A 262 9.66 20.73 -12.35
N PHE A 263 8.48 20.97 -11.79
CA PHE A 263 7.97 20.22 -10.65
C PHE A 263 7.59 18.79 -11.06
N ALA A 264 7.36 17.90 -10.09
CA ALA A 264 6.97 16.52 -10.37
C ALA A 264 5.61 16.48 -11.08
N SER A 265 4.64 17.29 -10.63
CA SER A 265 3.34 17.39 -11.30
C SER A 265 3.43 17.93 -12.74
N ASP A 266 4.31 18.90 -13.01
CA ASP A 266 4.51 19.45 -14.36
C ASP A 266 4.95 18.34 -15.34
N VAL A 267 5.83 17.46 -14.87
CA VAL A 267 6.36 16.33 -15.65
C VAL A 267 5.32 15.23 -15.79
N VAL A 268 4.55 14.92 -14.74
CA VAL A 268 3.45 13.94 -14.81
C VAL A 268 2.40 14.36 -15.84
N ILE A 269 1.94 15.61 -15.78
CA ILE A 269 0.96 16.13 -16.75
C ILE A 269 1.56 16.24 -18.16
N GLY A 270 2.82 16.68 -18.28
CA GLY A 270 3.51 16.68 -19.56
C GLY A 270 3.60 15.28 -20.16
N SER A 271 3.94 14.27 -19.35
CA SER A 271 4.02 12.87 -19.77
C SER A 271 2.66 12.33 -20.22
N ALA A 272 1.60 12.64 -19.47
CA ALA A 272 0.24 12.23 -19.80
C ALA A 272 -0.26 12.87 -21.11
N LEU A 273 0.01 14.16 -21.33
CA LEU A 273 -0.28 14.85 -22.60
C LEU A 273 0.48 14.23 -23.76
N GLY A 274 1.78 13.97 -23.58
CA GLY A 274 2.61 13.33 -24.59
C GLY A 274 2.09 11.95 -24.97
N TRP A 275 1.81 11.13 -23.96
CA TRP A 275 1.27 9.78 -24.12
C TRP A 275 -0.10 9.80 -24.82
N TYR A 276 -0.98 10.72 -24.45
CA TYR A 276 -2.29 10.90 -25.09
C TYR A 276 -2.15 11.19 -26.58
N PHE A 277 -1.38 12.21 -26.97
CA PHE A 277 -1.23 12.56 -28.38
C PHE A 277 -0.50 11.49 -29.19
N GLY A 278 0.53 10.84 -28.61
CA GLY A 278 1.18 9.70 -29.25
C GLY A 278 0.21 8.55 -29.51
N ARG A 279 -0.73 8.31 -28.60
CA ARG A 279 -1.79 7.33 -28.78
C ARG A 279 -2.83 7.76 -29.83
N GLN A 280 -3.32 9.00 -29.77
CA GLN A 280 -4.39 9.46 -30.68
C GLN A 280 -3.92 9.54 -32.12
N VAL A 281 -2.75 10.15 -32.36
CA VAL A 281 -2.14 10.24 -33.68
C VAL A 281 -1.91 8.85 -34.26
N TYR A 282 -1.30 7.95 -33.48
CA TYR A 282 -1.09 6.57 -33.92
C TYR A 282 -2.41 5.85 -34.19
N ARG A 283 -3.43 5.99 -33.33
CA ARG A 283 -4.72 5.32 -33.56
C ARG A 283 -5.43 5.81 -34.82
N ALA A 284 -5.39 7.12 -35.07
CA ALA A 284 -6.13 7.76 -36.14
C ALA A 284 -5.46 7.59 -37.51
N HIS A 285 -4.12 7.70 -37.56
CA HIS A 285 -3.37 7.89 -38.80
C HIS A 285 -2.38 6.75 -39.12
N HIS A 286 -2.31 5.70 -38.29
CA HIS A 286 -1.51 4.51 -38.58
C HIS A 286 -2.10 3.65 -39.70
N ASP A 287 -1.28 3.30 -40.69
CA ASP A 287 -1.60 2.34 -41.73
C ASP A 287 -1.51 0.92 -41.17
N THR A 288 -2.68 0.34 -40.93
CA THR A 288 -2.83 -1.03 -40.43
C THR A 288 -2.14 -2.10 -41.29
N ASN A 289 -1.81 -1.82 -42.55
CA ASN A 289 -1.08 -2.73 -43.43
C ASN A 289 0.43 -2.82 -43.12
N LEU A 290 1.00 -1.87 -42.38
CA LEU A 290 2.44 -1.78 -42.07
C LEU A 290 2.84 -2.54 -40.78
N GLY A 291 1.89 -3.20 -40.11
CA GLY A 291 2.10 -3.97 -38.87
C GLY A 291 1.87 -3.12 -37.61
N GLY A 292 2.45 -3.51 -36.47
CA GLY A 292 2.32 -2.76 -35.20
C GLY A 292 1.18 -3.26 -34.28
N ASP A 293 1.13 -2.76 -33.04
CA ASP A 293 0.05 -3.04 -32.08
C ASP A 293 -1.12 -2.05 -32.30
N SER A 294 -2.37 -2.52 -32.28
CA SER A 294 -3.55 -1.63 -32.33
C SER A 294 -3.85 -1.01 -30.96
N TRP A 295 -4.14 0.29 -30.91
CA TRP A 295 -4.72 0.93 -29.72
C TRP A 295 -6.24 0.81 -29.71
N GLY A 296 -6.81 0.33 -28.60
CA GLY A 296 -8.26 0.44 -28.33
C GLY A 296 -8.69 1.86 -27.96
N ASP A 297 -9.98 2.07 -27.74
CA ASP A 297 -10.53 3.38 -27.34
C ASP A 297 -10.25 3.73 -25.87
N ILE A 298 -10.03 5.01 -25.53
CA ILE A 298 -9.87 5.43 -24.11
C ILE A 298 -11.23 5.34 -23.39
N LEU A 299 -12.33 5.66 -24.09
CA LEU A 299 -13.67 5.84 -23.51
C LEU A 299 -14.66 4.71 -23.86
N THR A 300 -14.29 3.84 -24.80
CA THR A 300 -15.12 2.74 -25.33
C THR A 300 -14.58 1.35 -24.93
N GLU A 301 -13.40 1.27 -24.32
CA GLU A 301 -12.89 0.03 -23.72
C GLU A 301 -13.70 -0.48 -22.51
N SER A 302 -14.68 0.29 -22.01
CA SER A 302 -15.51 -0.09 -20.87
C SER A 302 -16.69 -1.02 -21.21
N SER A 303 -16.99 -1.27 -22.49
CA SER A 303 -18.23 -1.93 -22.92
C SER A 303 -18.08 -3.33 -23.54
N GLY A 304 -16.88 -3.91 -23.59
CA GLY A 304 -16.69 -5.32 -23.97
C GLY A 304 -16.47 -6.21 -22.75
N GLU A 305 -16.91 -7.47 -22.81
CA GLU A 305 -16.47 -8.57 -21.94
C GLU A 305 -14.96 -8.78 -22.10
N LYS A 306 -14.14 -7.88 -21.57
CA LYS A 306 -12.74 -8.18 -21.31
C LYS A 306 -12.73 -9.20 -20.17
N ASN A 307 -11.94 -10.26 -20.31
CA ASN A 307 -11.61 -11.15 -19.21
C ASN A 307 -10.90 -10.31 -18.12
N ARG A 308 -11.69 -9.73 -17.20
CA ARG A 308 -11.21 -8.75 -16.22
C ARG A 308 -10.37 -9.50 -15.20
N ASN A 309 -9.07 -9.24 -15.20
CA ASN A 309 -8.14 -9.92 -14.30
C ASN A 309 -8.21 -9.29 -12.90
N PRO A 310 -8.67 -10.01 -11.85
CA PRO A 310 -8.77 -9.45 -10.50
C PRO A 310 -7.43 -9.01 -9.92
N LYS A 311 -6.31 -9.54 -10.44
CA LYS A 311 -4.96 -9.11 -10.03
C LYS A 311 -4.63 -7.66 -10.39
N ASN A 312 -5.44 -7.01 -11.23
CA ASN A 312 -5.29 -5.60 -11.62
C ASN A 312 -6.42 -4.73 -11.05
N MET A 313 -7.19 -5.23 -10.09
CA MET A 313 -8.28 -4.49 -9.46
C MET A 313 -7.79 -3.87 -8.15
N GLY A 314 -8.02 -2.57 -7.98
CA GLY A 314 -7.82 -1.89 -6.71
C GLY A 314 -8.84 -2.38 -5.70
N SER A 315 -8.42 -2.63 -4.46
CA SER A 315 -9.33 -3.01 -3.38
C SER A 315 -8.96 -2.26 -2.11
N PRO A 316 -9.94 -1.74 -1.35
CA PRO A 316 -9.67 -1.15 -0.05
C PRO A 316 -9.30 -2.22 0.98
N TYR A 317 -8.66 -1.78 2.06
CA TYR A 317 -8.34 -2.61 3.22
C TYR A 317 -9.58 -2.84 4.11
N VAL A 318 -9.63 -4.00 4.76
CA VAL A 318 -10.57 -4.25 5.85
C VAL A 318 -10.01 -3.64 7.15
N PRO A 319 -10.73 -2.73 7.82
CA PRO A 319 -10.30 -2.13 9.10
C PRO A 319 -9.98 -3.17 10.16
N LEU A 320 -8.91 -2.97 10.94
CA LEU A 320 -8.37 -3.96 11.90
C LEU A 320 -9.35 -4.34 13.02
N ASP A 321 -10.31 -3.46 13.35
CA ASP A 321 -11.36 -3.69 14.36
C ASP A 321 -12.59 -4.41 13.80
N SER A 322 -12.55 -4.88 12.55
CA SER A 322 -13.67 -5.56 11.90
C SER A 322 -13.87 -6.99 12.41
N TRP A 323 -15.15 -7.38 12.57
CA TRP A 323 -15.60 -8.75 12.89
C TRP A 323 -15.11 -9.80 11.87
N ILE A 324 -14.69 -9.36 10.68
CA ILE A 324 -14.19 -10.20 9.59
C ILE A 324 -12.92 -10.97 10.01
N TYR A 325 -12.00 -10.34 10.74
CA TYR A 325 -10.75 -10.98 11.16
C TYR A 325 -10.97 -12.19 12.07
N PRO A 326 -11.70 -12.09 13.21
CA PRO A 326 -11.94 -13.26 14.05
C PRO A 326 -12.74 -14.36 13.32
N ALA A 327 -13.64 -13.99 12.41
CA ALA A 327 -14.37 -14.95 11.58
C ALA A 327 -13.46 -15.73 10.62
N LEU A 328 -12.61 -15.04 9.86
CA LEU A 328 -11.66 -15.67 8.93
C LEU A 328 -10.56 -16.45 9.65
N GLU A 329 -10.06 -15.96 10.79
CA GLU A 329 -9.13 -16.72 11.65
C GLU A 329 -9.73 -18.04 12.11
N ARG A 330 -11.00 -18.03 12.52
CA ARG A 330 -11.69 -19.26 12.96
C ARG A 330 -11.84 -20.24 11.80
N LEU A 331 -12.17 -19.77 10.59
CA LEU A 331 -12.17 -20.61 9.38
C LEU A 331 -10.78 -21.18 9.05
N ALA A 332 -9.72 -20.38 9.22
CA ALA A 332 -8.35 -20.84 9.01
C ALA A 332 -7.91 -21.90 10.04
N ALA A 333 -8.24 -21.70 11.31
CA ALA A 333 -7.92 -22.66 12.37
C ALA A 333 -8.70 -23.97 12.24
N LEU A 334 -9.95 -23.92 11.79
CA LEU A 334 -10.74 -25.10 11.43
C LEU A 334 -10.24 -25.78 10.14
N GLY A 335 -9.43 -25.08 9.33
CA GLY A 335 -8.77 -25.65 8.16
C GLY A 335 -9.50 -25.46 6.83
N TYR A 336 -10.55 -24.64 6.81
CA TYR A 336 -11.25 -24.26 5.59
C TYR A 336 -10.43 -23.26 4.77
N VAL A 337 -9.74 -22.32 5.44
CA VAL A 337 -8.79 -21.39 4.79
C VAL A 337 -7.36 -21.86 5.02
N LYS A 338 -6.58 -22.06 3.96
CA LYS A 338 -5.18 -22.56 4.05
C LYS A 338 -4.18 -21.56 3.47
N SER A 339 -4.61 -20.71 2.54
CA SER A 339 -3.72 -19.77 1.86
C SER A 339 -3.56 -18.41 2.57
N GLY A 340 -4.38 -18.05 3.57
CA GLY A 340 -4.38 -16.72 4.20
C GLY A 340 -3.26 -16.48 5.23
N TYR A 341 -2.51 -15.38 5.11
CA TYR A 341 -1.31 -15.08 5.91
C TYR A 341 -1.67 -14.34 7.20
N LEU A 342 -1.73 -15.05 8.31
CA LEU A 342 -2.28 -14.55 9.58
C LEU A 342 -1.40 -13.50 10.25
N GLY A 343 -0.09 -13.53 9.99
CA GLY A 343 0.90 -12.59 10.56
C GLY A 343 1.04 -11.27 9.81
N MET A 344 0.21 -11.00 8.80
CA MET A 344 0.30 -9.80 7.96
C MET A 344 -1.08 -9.21 7.68
N ARG A 345 -1.45 -8.12 8.35
CA ARG A 345 -2.73 -7.40 8.13
C ARG A 345 -2.50 -5.90 8.13
N PRO A 346 -3.38 -5.09 7.52
CA PRO A 346 -4.71 -5.47 7.02
C PRO A 346 -4.71 -6.31 5.72
N TRP A 347 -5.81 -7.01 5.46
CA TRP A 347 -6.09 -7.66 4.16
C TRP A 347 -6.99 -6.78 3.31
N THR A 348 -6.84 -6.85 1.99
CA THR A 348 -7.79 -6.19 1.08
C THR A 348 -9.12 -6.96 1.03
N ARG A 349 -10.22 -6.27 0.75
CA ARG A 349 -11.54 -6.90 0.62
C ARG A 349 -11.55 -8.01 -0.45
N LEU A 350 -10.89 -7.80 -1.59
CA LEU A 350 -10.73 -8.83 -2.63
C LEU A 350 -9.92 -10.06 -2.15
N GLU A 351 -8.87 -9.87 -1.33
CA GLU A 351 -8.14 -11.00 -0.76
C GLU A 351 -9.02 -11.78 0.23
N CYS A 352 -9.83 -11.11 1.04
CA CYS A 352 -10.80 -11.77 1.91
C CYS A 352 -11.82 -12.60 1.12
N ALA A 353 -12.35 -12.06 0.02
CA ALA A 353 -13.25 -12.80 -0.87
C ALA A 353 -12.58 -14.02 -1.52
N ARG A 354 -11.31 -13.90 -1.94
CA ARG A 354 -10.53 -15.02 -2.48
C ARG A 354 -10.30 -16.12 -1.43
N LEU A 355 -10.05 -15.75 -0.17
CA LEU A 355 -9.95 -16.70 0.95
C LEU A 355 -11.30 -17.37 1.23
N LEU A 356 -12.40 -16.66 0.99
CA LEU A 356 -13.76 -17.18 1.15
C LEU A 356 -14.12 -18.20 0.07
N GLU A 357 -13.76 -17.96 -1.20
CA GLU A 357 -13.88 -18.95 -2.29
C GLU A 357 -13.06 -20.22 -2.00
N GLU A 358 -11.87 -20.08 -1.38
CA GLU A 358 -11.08 -21.22 -0.92
C GLU A 358 -11.82 -22.02 0.17
N ALA A 359 -12.51 -21.33 1.08
CA ALA A 359 -13.29 -21.97 2.13
C ALA A 359 -14.51 -22.71 1.57
N GLU A 360 -15.24 -22.10 0.63
CA GLU A 360 -16.39 -22.69 -0.06
C GLU A 360 -16.04 -24.05 -0.65
N GLN A 361 -14.95 -24.14 -1.42
CA GLN A 361 -14.50 -25.39 -2.06
C GLN A 361 -14.21 -26.54 -1.09
N ARG A 362 -14.10 -26.26 0.21
CA ARG A 362 -13.78 -27.25 1.25
C ARG A 362 -14.92 -27.51 2.22
N ILE A 363 -15.96 -26.66 2.20
CA ILE A 363 -17.19 -26.92 2.92
C ILE A 363 -17.98 -27.90 2.04
N GLY A 364 -17.96 -29.19 2.36
CA GLY A 364 -18.70 -30.21 1.61
C GLY A 364 -20.20 -30.25 1.96
N ASP A 365 -20.99 -30.97 1.17
CA ASP A 365 -22.47 -31.09 1.27
C ASP A 365 -22.99 -31.47 2.68
N GLU A 366 -22.21 -32.22 3.48
CA GLU A 366 -22.57 -32.59 4.87
C GLU A 366 -22.31 -31.46 5.89
N ASP A 367 -21.26 -30.65 5.68
CA ASP A 367 -20.94 -29.47 6.50
C ASP A 367 -21.87 -28.28 6.18
N GLU A 368 -22.37 -28.23 4.95
CA GLU A 368 -23.20 -27.15 4.38
C GLU A 368 -24.51 -26.92 5.16
N LYS A 369 -25.07 -27.98 5.74
CA LYS A 369 -26.39 -27.92 6.41
C LYS A 369 -26.34 -27.55 7.89
N SER A 370 -25.21 -27.71 8.60
CA SER A 370 -25.16 -27.42 10.06
C SER A 370 -23.80 -27.10 10.69
N GLY A 371 -22.68 -27.19 9.96
CA GLY A 371 -21.33 -26.96 10.51
C GLY A 371 -21.06 -25.50 10.88
N GLU A 372 -20.26 -25.27 11.93
CA GLU A 372 -19.85 -23.91 12.34
C GLU A 372 -19.11 -23.16 11.21
N GLY A 373 -18.33 -23.89 10.37
CA GLY A 373 -17.69 -23.32 9.18
C GLY A 373 -18.68 -22.76 8.16
N ALA A 374 -19.74 -23.53 7.84
CA ALA A 374 -20.80 -23.09 6.92
C ALA A 374 -21.57 -21.87 7.45
N ARG A 375 -21.78 -21.78 8.76
CA ARG A 375 -22.43 -20.60 9.39
C ARG A 375 -21.58 -19.34 9.22
N ILE A 376 -20.27 -19.43 9.43
CA ILE A 376 -19.34 -18.30 9.26
C ILE A 376 -19.25 -17.92 7.77
N TYR A 377 -19.10 -18.92 6.89
CA TYR A 377 -19.09 -18.73 5.44
C TYR A 377 -20.30 -17.91 4.98
N ARG A 378 -21.53 -18.32 5.32
CA ARG A 378 -22.75 -17.61 4.88
C ARG A 378 -22.79 -16.13 5.25
N GLU A 379 -22.34 -15.75 6.44
CA GLU A 379 -22.33 -14.33 6.83
C GLU A 379 -21.21 -13.54 6.14
N LEU A 380 -20.04 -14.16 5.94
CA LEU A 380 -18.96 -13.55 5.16
C LEU A 380 -19.33 -13.42 3.67
N SER A 381 -20.06 -14.38 3.10
CA SER A 381 -20.49 -14.32 1.70
C SER A 381 -21.48 -13.18 1.45
N LYS A 382 -22.31 -12.83 2.43
CA LYS A 382 -23.14 -11.62 2.36
C LYS A 382 -22.29 -10.35 2.35
N GLU A 383 -21.31 -10.28 3.25
CA GLU A 383 -20.38 -9.14 3.38
C GLU A 383 -19.53 -8.92 2.12
N PHE A 384 -19.06 -10.00 1.49
CA PHE A 384 -18.15 -9.97 0.33
C PHE A 384 -18.82 -10.27 -1.01
N SER A 385 -20.15 -10.18 -1.07
CA SER A 385 -20.92 -10.53 -2.28
C SER A 385 -20.48 -9.76 -3.53
N GLU A 386 -20.08 -8.50 -3.39
CA GLU A 386 -19.58 -7.68 -4.52
C GLU A 386 -18.18 -8.10 -4.94
N GLU A 387 -17.28 -8.31 -3.99
CA GLU A 387 -15.93 -8.76 -4.25
C GLU A 387 -15.93 -10.13 -4.93
N SER A 388 -16.77 -11.06 -4.48
CA SER A 388 -16.99 -12.35 -5.15
C SER A 388 -17.51 -12.17 -6.58
N SER A 389 -18.43 -11.22 -6.83
CA SER A 389 -18.88 -10.96 -8.21
C SER A 389 -17.74 -10.45 -9.11
N ARG A 390 -16.80 -9.68 -8.57
CA ARG A 390 -15.65 -9.13 -9.29
C ARG A 390 -14.58 -10.18 -9.57
N LEU A 391 -14.34 -11.09 -8.62
CA LEU A 391 -13.52 -12.28 -8.85
C LEU A 391 -14.08 -13.11 -10.02
N ASN A 392 -15.40 -13.12 -10.19
CA ASN A 392 -16.11 -13.79 -11.29
C ASN A 392 -16.31 -12.93 -12.56
N GLY A 393 -15.63 -11.78 -12.69
CA GLY A 393 -15.59 -10.97 -13.93
C GLY A 393 -16.44 -9.69 -13.91
N ALA A 394 -17.13 -9.37 -12.81
CA ALA A 394 -17.84 -8.09 -12.67
C ALA A 394 -16.89 -6.87 -12.73
N ALA A 395 -17.46 -5.69 -12.95
CA ALA A 395 -16.69 -4.47 -13.06
C ALA A 395 -16.17 -4.07 -11.66
N ASN A 396 -14.90 -3.68 -11.57
CA ASN A 396 -14.37 -3.07 -10.35
C ASN A 396 -14.70 -1.57 -10.36
N LEU A 397 -15.95 -1.25 -10.09
CA LEU A 397 -16.43 0.13 -10.03
C LEU A 397 -17.53 0.21 -8.99
N GLY A 398 -17.31 1.02 -7.96
CA GLY A 398 -18.30 1.22 -6.91
C GLY A 398 -17.87 2.26 -5.89
N ALA A 399 -18.85 2.81 -5.19
CA ALA A 399 -18.65 3.58 -3.98
C ALA A 399 -19.65 3.11 -2.91
N ASN A 400 -19.16 2.92 -1.70
CA ASN A 400 -19.87 2.31 -0.60
C ASN A 400 -19.65 3.11 0.68
N LEU A 401 -20.73 3.32 1.43
CA LEU A 401 -20.67 3.73 2.83
C LEU A 401 -20.66 2.46 3.68
N ASP A 402 -19.52 2.11 4.28
CA ASP A 402 -19.34 0.83 4.98
C ASP A 402 -20.02 0.81 6.35
N SER A 403 -19.85 1.91 7.09
CA SER A 403 -20.41 2.03 8.41
C SER A 403 -20.53 3.47 8.88
N VAL A 404 -21.54 3.69 9.72
CA VAL A 404 -21.68 4.84 10.62
C VAL A 404 -21.74 4.27 12.03
N TYR A 405 -20.92 4.76 12.95
CA TYR A 405 -20.92 4.25 14.32
C TYR A 405 -20.80 5.36 15.36
N ALA A 406 -21.33 5.07 16.54
CA ALA A 406 -21.16 5.88 17.74
C ALA A 406 -20.76 4.95 18.89
N ARG A 407 -19.60 5.21 19.50
CA ARG A 407 -19.09 4.50 20.68
C ARG A 407 -19.01 5.48 21.84
N THR A 408 -19.64 5.12 22.95
CA THR A 408 -19.48 5.82 24.23
C THR A 408 -18.66 4.96 25.18
N THR A 409 -17.83 5.59 26.01
CA THR A 409 -17.00 4.90 27.01
C THR A 409 -16.92 5.74 28.27
N ASN A 410 -17.37 5.18 29.40
CA ASN A 410 -17.27 5.84 30.70
C ASN A 410 -16.23 5.12 31.56
N ILE A 411 -15.29 5.88 32.13
CA ILE A 411 -14.23 5.38 33.01
C ILE A 411 -14.38 6.01 34.39
N SER A 412 -14.61 5.21 35.42
CA SER A 412 -14.90 5.71 36.78
C SER A 412 -13.65 6.14 37.57
N GLY A 413 -12.51 5.47 37.36
CA GLY A 413 -11.24 5.70 38.06
C GLY A 413 -10.21 6.44 37.21
N SER A 414 -8.95 6.44 37.65
CA SER A 414 -7.84 7.06 36.91
C SER A 414 -7.22 6.01 35.98
N PRO A 415 -7.45 6.09 34.66
CA PRO A 415 -6.91 5.10 33.75
C PRO A 415 -5.41 5.32 33.52
N LEU A 416 -4.70 4.23 33.18
CA LEU A 416 -3.34 4.30 32.65
C LEU A 416 -3.36 4.63 31.15
N ARG A 417 -2.46 5.51 30.72
CA ARG A 417 -2.41 6.08 29.37
C ARG A 417 -1.02 6.08 28.74
N ASP A 418 -0.03 5.55 29.44
CA ASP A 418 1.37 5.62 29.05
C ASP A 418 1.93 4.21 28.98
N GLY A 419 1.74 3.56 27.82
CA GLY A 419 2.24 2.22 27.57
C GLY A 419 3.76 2.17 27.43
N TYR A 420 4.41 3.30 27.19
CA TYR A 420 5.86 3.38 27.06
C TYR A 420 6.55 3.23 28.41
N HIS A 421 6.03 3.89 29.45
CA HIS A 421 6.61 3.88 30.79
C HIS A 421 5.92 2.91 31.76
N PHE A 422 4.61 2.71 31.61
CA PHE A 422 3.78 2.00 32.57
C PHE A 422 2.89 0.96 31.85
N GLY A 423 1.62 1.31 31.63
CA GLY A 423 0.62 0.46 30.99
C GLY A 423 -0.49 1.31 30.36
N GLN A 424 -1.47 0.63 29.75
CA GLN A 424 -2.61 1.26 29.09
C GLN A 424 -3.90 0.52 29.45
N THR A 425 -4.90 1.29 29.90
CA THR A 425 -6.23 0.78 30.20
C THR A 425 -6.96 0.33 28.93
N ILE A 426 -6.86 1.10 27.84
CA ILE A 426 -7.39 0.75 26.52
C ILE A 426 -6.20 0.53 25.58
N VAL A 427 -6.13 -0.64 24.95
CA VAL A 427 -5.04 -1.04 24.04
C VAL A 427 -5.58 -1.35 22.66
N ASN A 428 -4.72 -1.27 21.64
CA ASN A 428 -5.06 -1.63 20.25
C ASN A 428 -6.29 -0.84 19.75
N ASP A 429 -6.36 0.45 20.08
CA ASP A 429 -7.50 1.33 19.79
C ASP A 429 -7.06 2.59 19.02
N TYR A 430 -6.15 2.43 18.05
CA TYR A 430 -5.67 3.46 17.12
C TYR A 430 -5.12 4.71 17.82
N GLY A 431 -4.56 4.56 19.02
CA GLY A 431 -4.05 5.66 19.84
C GLY A 431 -5.11 6.71 20.22
N ARG A 432 -6.39 6.35 20.25
CA ARG A 432 -7.49 7.28 20.57
C ARG A 432 -7.32 7.89 21.97
N PRO A 433 -7.62 9.18 22.15
CA PRO A 433 -7.55 9.80 23.46
C PRO A 433 -8.68 9.28 24.36
N TYR A 434 -8.38 9.04 25.62
CA TYR A 434 -9.35 8.73 26.66
C TYR A 434 -8.92 9.29 28.02
N GLY A 435 -9.88 9.51 28.91
CA GLY A 435 -9.66 9.98 30.27
C GLY A 435 -10.78 9.53 31.21
N LYS A 436 -10.61 9.81 32.52
CA LYS A 436 -11.64 9.58 33.53
C LYS A 436 -12.91 10.36 33.18
N GLY A 437 -14.06 9.68 33.20
CA GLY A 437 -15.37 10.24 32.85
C GLY A 437 -15.86 9.75 31.49
N PHE A 438 -16.68 10.57 30.84
CA PHE A 438 -17.32 10.26 29.57
C PHE A 438 -16.38 10.53 28.39
N ASN A 439 -16.23 9.54 27.51
CA ASN A 439 -15.48 9.62 26.26
C ASN A 439 -16.41 9.17 25.13
N SER A 440 -16.28 9.74 23.94
CA SER A 440 -17.05 9.30 22.78
C SER A 440 -16.26 9.33 21.48
N VAL A 441 -16.66 8.46 20.56
CA VAL A 441 -16.13 8.36 19.21
C VAL A 441 -17.30 8.14 18.25
N ASP A 442 -17.51 9.09 17.35
CA ASP A 442 -18.58 9.04 16.36
C ASP A 442 -17.93 9.05 14.96
N GLY A 443 -18.08 7.97 14.22
CA GLY A 443 -17.29 7.72 13.02
C GLY A 443 -18.08 7.29 11.79
N ILE A 444 -17.47 7.52 10.64
CA ILE A 444 -17.91 7.07 9.32
C ILE A 444 -16.75 6.38 8.62
N THR A 445 -17.04 5.25 7.97
CA THR A 445 -16.13 4.56 7.08
C THR A 445 -16.76 4.45 5.70
N ALA A 446 -16.01 4.80 4.66
CA ALA A 446 -16.45 4.69 3.28
C ALA A 446 -15.27 4.30 2.37
N HIS A 447 -15.60 3.65 1.26
CA HIS A 447 -14.63 3.35 0.21
C HIS A 447 -15.20 3.55 -1.19
N ALA A 448 -14.30 3.66 -2.14
CA ALA A 448 -14.61 3.67 -3.56
C ALA A 448 -13.51 2.96 -4.34
N GLU A 449 -13.86 2.42 -5.50
CA GLU A 449 -12.92 1.76 -6.40
C GLU A 449 -13.32 1.95 -7.86
N ALA A 450 -12.31 1.98 -8.73
CA ALA A 450 -12.46 2.15 -10.17
C ALA A 450 -11.25 1.51 -10.87
N GLY A 451 -11.46 0.35 -11.49
CA GLY A 451 -10.40 -0.42 -12.16
C GLY A 451 -9.25 -0.73 -11.19
N PRO A 452 -8.02 -0.27 -11.44
CA PRO A 452 -6.88 -0.47 -10.54
C PRO A 452 -6.88 0.45 -9.31
N LEU A 453 -7.72 1.48 -9.25
CA LEU A 453 -7.74 2.45 -8.14
C LEU A 453 -8.67 1.97 -7.00
N SER A 454 -8.22 2.13 -5.76
CA SER A 454 -9.07 2.12 -4.56
C SER A 454 -8.86 3.37 -3.71
N ILE A 455 -9.91 3.80 -3.00
CA ILE A 455 -9.89 4.88 -2.02
C ILE A 455 -10.64 4.37 -0.79
N SER A 456 -10.08 4.56 0.41
CA SER A 456 -10.77 4.30 1.68
C SER A 456 -10.57 5.47 2.65
N VAL A 457 -11.60 5.79 3.41
CA VAL A 457 -11.59 6.87 4.40
C VAL A 457 -12.35 6.42 5.65
N GLN A 458 -11.73 6.62 6.81
CA GLN A 458 -12.35 6.52 8.12
C GLN A 458 -12.14 7.84 8.87
N GLY A 459 -13.24 8.55 9.11
CA GLY A 459 -13.24 9.83 9.83
C GLY A 459 -14.02 9.72 11.14
N GLU A 460 -13.51 10.35 12.19
CA GLU A 460 -14.13 10.33 13.52
C GLU A 460 -14.18 11.71 14.16
N TYR A 461 -15.31 12.02 14.79
CA TYR A 461 -15.37 13.00 15.87
C TYR A 461 -15.05 12.31 17.20
N GLN A 462 -14.12 12.87 17.97
CA GLN A 462 -13.62 12.31 19.21
C GLN A 462 -13.81 13.29 20.36
N HIS A 463 -14.39 12.80 21.45
CA HIS A 463 -14.46 13.47 22.73
C HIS A 463 -13.67 12.71 23.80
N ALA A 464 -12.80 13.40 24.53
CA ALA A 464 -12.15 12.86 25.73
C ALA A 464 -11.96 13.97 26.78
N PRO A 465 -12.19 13.70 28.07
CA PRO A 465 -12.03 14.69 29.13
C PRO A 465 -10.58 15.19 29.25
N ALA A 466 -10.41 16.39 29.81
CA ALA A 466 -9.10 16.89 30.18
C ALA A 466 -8.44 15.97 31.20
N VAL A 467 -7.12 15.76 31.07
CA VAL A 467 -6.33 14.94 31.98
C VAL A 467 -5.16 15.76 32.49
N ALA A 468 -5.02 15.79 33.82
CA ALA A 468 -3.93 16.46 34.47
C ALA A 468 -2.58 15.80 34.13
N SER A 469 -1.53 16.62 34.05
CA SER A 469 -0.16 16.10 33.97
C SER A 469 0.21 15.35 35.24
N TYR A 470 1.10 14.37 35.12
CA TYR A 470 1.70 13.75 36.29
C TYR A 470 2.48 14.77 37.13
N THR A 471 2.68 14.44 38.41
CA THR A 471 3.43 15.27 39.35
C THR A 471 4.88 15.43 38.90
N SER A 472 5.53 16.51 39.33
CA SER A 472 6.92 16.80 38.95
C SER A 472 7.89 15.67 39.30
N SER A 473 7.66 14.95 40.41
CA SER A 473 8.48 13.79 40.80
C SER A 473 8.35 12.62 39.83
N VAL A 474 7.14 12.36 39.33
CA VAL A 474 6.90 11.33 38.31
C VAL A 474 7.57 11.71 37.00
N LEU A 475 7.38 12.95 36.54
CA LEU A 475 7.98 13.42 35.29
C LEU A 475 9.51 13.39 35.35
N GLN A 476 10.11 13.68 36.52
CA GLN A 476 11.55 13.54 36.73
C GLN A 476 12.01 12.08 36.69
N ALA A 477 11.25 11.14 37.28
CA ALA A 477 11.56 9.72 37.21
C ALA A 477 11.50 9.18 35.77
N MET A 478 10.48 9.58 35.01
CA MET A 478 10.35 9.25 33.57
C MET A 478 11.53 9.80 32.77
N ALA A 479 11.84 11.09 32.94
CA ALA A 479 12.95 11.73 32.25
C ALA A 479 14.31 11.08 32.56
N ALA A 480 14.52 10.63 33.80
CA ALA A 480 15.70 9.87 34.20
C ALA A 480 15.75 8.47 33.55
N ALA A 481 14.61 7.80 33.36
CA ALA A 481 14.52 6.51 32.64
C ALA A 481 14.74 6.67 31.13
N ASP A 482 14.46 7.84 30.58
CA ASP A 482 14.65 8.20 29.16
C ASP A 482 15.99 8.91 28.94
N ASN A 483 17.06 8.34 29.48
CA ASN A 483 18.44 8.81 29.31
C ASN A 483 18.68 10.26 29.77
N GLY A 484 17.99 10.71 30.83
CA GLY A 484 18.20 12.02 31.44
C GLY A 484 17.70 13.19 30.59
N THR A 485 16.58 13.00 29.88
CA THR A 485 15.88 14.10 29.19
C THR A 485 15.36 15.14 30.19
N GLN A 486 14.76 16.22 29.69
CA GLN A 486 14.07 17.17 30.57
C GLN A 486 12.63 16.71 30.83
N PRO A 487 12.12 16.83 32.08
CA PRO A 487 10.74 16.51 32.42
C PRO A 487 9.76 17.27 31.52
N LEU A 488 8.86 16.56 30.84
CA LEU A 488 7.88 17.14 29.94
C LEU A 488 6.47 16.91 30.46
N PRO A 489 5.64 17.96 30.64
CA PRO A 489 4.24 17.79 31.01
C PRO A 489 3.50 16.88 30.02
N ASN A 490 2.79 15.90 30.55
CA ASN A 490 2.07 14.89 29.77
C ASN A 490 0.54 15.01 29.88
N GLY A 491 0.05 16.06 30.55
CA GLY A 491 -1.37 16.39 30.60
C GLY A 491 -1.92 16.71 29.22
N THR A 492 -3.21 16.47 29.04
CA THR A 492 -3.94 16.77 27.80
C THR A 492 -5.14 17.64 28.14
N ALA A 493 -5.36 18.71 27.37
CA ALA A 493 -6.62 19.45 27.43
C ALA A 493 -7.78 18.55 27.00
N GLU A 494 -9.01 18.98 27.28
CA GLU A 494 -10.20 18.32 26.75
C GLU A 494 -10.10 18.24 25.22
N VAL A 495 -10.38 17.05 24.70
CA VAL A 495 -10.34 16.80 23.26
C VAL A 495 -11.75 16.82 22.74
N ASN A 496 -12.01 17.68 21.75
CA ASN A 496 -13.22 17.72 20.94
C ASN A 496 -12.78 18.00 19.51
N ARG A 497 -12.62 16.97 18.69
CA ARG A 497 -12.04 17.14 17.35
C ARG A 497 -12.56 16.14 16.35
N PHE A 498 -12.67 16.57 15.11
CA PHE A 498 -12.75 15.65 13.97
C PHE A 498 -11.33 15.29 13.52
N ARG A 499 -11.08 14.02 13.20
CA ARG A 499 -9.80 13.54 12.65
C ARG A 499 -10.03 12.39 11.68
N LEU A 500 -9.20 12.32 10.65
CA LEU A 500 -9.06 11.15 9.81
C LEU A 500 -8.18 10.13 10.55
N ILE A 501 -8.74 8.95 10.81
CA ILE A 501 -8.06 7.81 11.43
C ILE A 501 -7.28 7.10 10.35
N GLU A 502 -7.99 6.54 9.37
CA GLU A 502 -7.42 5.96 8.17
C GLU A 502 -7.86 6.75 6.95
N SER A 503 -6.95 6.93 6.00
CA SER A 503 -7.26 7.55 4.71
C SER A 503 -6.24 7.07 3.71
N THR A 504 -6.68 6.30 2.72
CA THR A 504 -5.77 5.59 1.82
C THR A 504 -6.22 5.73 0.38
N VAL A 505 -5.28 5.99 -0.51
CA VAL A 505 -5.45 5.84 -1.96
C VAL A 505 -4.53 4.72 -2.41
N GLY A 506 -5.09 3.70 -3.07
CA GLY A 506 -4.40 2.52 -3.56
C GLY A 506 -4.45 2.38 -5.08
N LEU A 507 -3.38 1.87 -5.67
CA LEU A 507 -3.30 1.48 -7.08
C LEU A 507 -2.75 0.05 -7.17
N THR A 508 -3.50 -0.85 -7.79
CA THR A 508 -3.15 -2.27 -7.89
C THR A 508 -2.85 -2.68 -9.32
N PHE A 509 -1.70 -3.31 -9.51
CA PHE A 509 -1.31 -3.89 -10.78
C PHE A 509 -0.58 -5.21 -10.56
N ARG A 510 -1.02 -6.27 -11.26
CA ARG A 510 -0.42 -7.61 -11.20
C ARG A 510 -0.14 -8.10 -9.78
N ASN A 511 -1.14 -8.03 -8.91
CA ASN A 511 -1.09 -8.51 -7.52
C ASN A 511 -0.16 -7.70 -6.59
N VAL A 512 0.31 -6.54 -7.04
CA VAL A 512 1.06 -5.58 -6.23
C VAL A 512 0.21 -4.33 -6.04
N GLN A 513 0.01 -3.93 -4.80
CA GLN A 513 -0.70 -2.70 -4.44
C GLN A 513 0.28 -1.66 -3.93
N PHE A 514 0.21 -0.47 -4.52
CA PHE A 514 0.86 0.74 -4.05
C PHE A 514 -0.19 1.58 -3.34
N SER A 515 0.01 1.94 -2.08
CA SER A 515 -0.92 2.78 -1.35
C SER A 515 -0.24 3.92 -0.62
N PHE A 516 -0.95 5.04 -0.47
CA PHE A 516 -0.48 6.21 0.25
C PHE A 516 -1.58 6.80 1.13
N GLY A 517 -1.19 7.20 2.34
CA GLY A 517 -2.03 7.93 3.28
C GLY A 517 -1.87 7.43 4.71
N LYS A 518 -2.86 7.71 5.58
CA LYS A 518 -2.84 7.25 6.99
C LYS A 518 -3.23 5.77 7.06
N GLN A 519 -2.29 4.95 7.50
CA GLN A 519 -2.41 3.50 7.52
C GLN A 519 -1.82 2.94 8.83
N ASN A 520 -2.40 1.84 9.32
CA ASN A 520 -1.86 1.03 10.40
C ASN A 520 -1.60 -0.41 9.92
N PHE A 521 -0.90 -1.18 10.75
CA PHE A 521 -0.60 -2.58 10.49
C PHE A 521 -0.97 -3.46 11.67
N TRP A 522 -1.03 -4.77 11.41
CA TRP A 522 -0.97 -5.82 12.40
C TRP A 522 0.04 -6.87 11.94
N LEU A 523 1.31 -6.67 12.31
CA LEU A 523 2.43 -7.49 11.83
C LEU A 523 2.85 -8.53 12.87
N GLY A 524 1.98 -9.52 13.10
CA GLY A 524 2.22 -10.66 13.96
C GLY A 524 0.96 -11.51 14.14
N PRO A 525 1.08 -12.78 14.56
CA PRO A 525 -0.05 -13.71 14.66
C PRO A 525 -0.88 -13.58 15.95
N GLY A 526 -0.37 -12.88 16.97
CA GLY A 526 -1.04 -12.76 18.26
C GLY A 526 -2.26 -11.83 18.24
N GLN A 527 -3.28 -12.15 19.04
CA GLN A 527 -4.48 -11.35 19.28
C GLN A 527 -4.22 -10.17 20.22
N ALA A 528 -3.30 -10.29 21.17
CA ALA A 528 -3.04 -9.20 22.12
C ALA A 528 -2.37 -7.96 21.47
N GLY A 529 -2.06 -7.98 20.16
CA GLY A 529 -1.36 -6.91 19.42
C GLY A 529 0.10 -7.31 19.14
N PRO A 530 0.68 -7.10 17.96
CA PRO A 530 2.01 -7.62 17.57
C PRO A 530 3.19 -6.90 18.27
N PHE A 531 4.39 -7.50 18.27
CA PHE A 531 5.60 -6.80 18.72
C PHE A 531 6.08 -5.74 17.73
N LEU A 532 6.02 -6.01 16.43
CA LEU A 532 6.68 -5.17 15.42
C LEU A 532 5.91 -3.87 15.13
N PHE A 533 4.64 -3.97 14.77
CA PHE A 533 3.79 -2.81 14.45
C PHE A 533 2.32 -3.24 14.52
N GLY A 534 1.58 -2.63 15.44
CA GLY A 534 0.14 -2.80 15.65
C GLY A 534 -0.63 -1.49 15.50
N ASP A 535 -1.89 -1.51 15.90
CA ASP A 535 -2.79 -0.35 15.99
C ASP A 535 -2.88 0.23 17.41
N ASN A 536 -1.91 -0.09 18.27
CA ASN A 536 -1.84 0.48 19.61
C ASN A 536 -1.50 1.99 19.61
N ALA A 537 -0.96 2.49 18.50
CA ALA A 537 -0.75 3.90 18.22
C ALA A 537 -1.60 4.39 17.04
N GLU A 538 -1.64 5.73 16.88
CA GLU A 538 -2.35 6.33 15.75
C GLU A 538 -1.72 5.92 14.40
N PRO A 539 -2.54 5.68 13.36
CA PRO A 539 -2.09 5.50 11.98
C PRO A 539 -1.04 6.52 11.54
N VAL A 540 0.02 5.99 10.94
CA VAL A 540 1.14 6.79 10.41
C VAL A 540 0.80 7.16 8.96
N THR A 541 1.20 8.35 8.52
CA THR A 541 1.12 8.70 7.09
C THR A 541 2.27 8.03 6.35
N MET A 542 1.95 7.03 5.52
CA MET A 542 2.92 6.14 4.90
C MET A 542 2.65 5.92 3.41
N PHE A 543 3.72 5.67 2.67
CA PHE A 543 3.69 4.97 1.40
C PHE A 543 3.92 3.47 1.66
N ARG A 544 3.08 2.62 1.08
CA ARG A 544 3.12 1.16 1.26
C ARG A 544 3.14 0.48 -0.12
N VAL A 545 3.93 -0.58 -0.21
CA VAL A 545 3.98 -1.49 -1.35
C VAL A 545 3.79 -2.89 -0.79
N GLU A 546 2.76 -3.57 -1.23
CA GLU A 546 2.51 -4.94 -0.79
C GLU A 546 2.13 -5.86 -1.93
N GLN A 547 2.27 -7.13 -1.65
CA GLN A 547 1.67 -8.20 -2.43
C GLN A 547 0.30 -8.55 -1.83
N VAL A 548 -0.76 -8.36 -2.61
CA VAL A 548 -2.16 -8.50 -2.17
C VAL A 548 -2.47 -9.95 -1.80
N SER A 549 -2.21 -10.86 -2.74
CA SER A 549 -2.36 -12.31 -2.55
C SER A 549 -0.99 -13.00 -2.60
N PRO A 550 -0.81 -14.16 -1.95
CA PRO A 550 0.47 -14.87 -1.92
C PRO A 550 0.98 -15.23 -3.33
N THR A 551 2.28 -15.09 -3.57
CA THR A 551 2.89 -15.43 -4.87
C THR A 551 3.90 -16.56 -4.75
N TYR A 552 3.99 -17.33 -5.83
CA TYR A 552 4.97 -18.38 -6.01
C TYR A 552 6.17 -17.84 -6.77
N ILE A 553 7.36 -17.90 -6.17
CA ILE A 553 8.62 -17.58 -6.84
C ILE A 553 9.33 -18.90 -7.19
N PRO A 554 9.59 -19.19 -8.48
CA PRO A 554 10.31 -20.40 -8.90
C PRO A 554 11.63 -20.58 -8.14
N GLY A 555 11.92 -21.82 -7.72
CA GLY A 555 13.09 -22.14 -6.90
C GLY A 555 12.86 -21.90 -5.41
N LEU A 556 12.66 -20.63 -5.01
CA LEU A 556 12.49 -20.25 -3.59
C LEU A 556 11.24 -20.90 -2.97
N SER A 557 10.09 -20.77 -3.65
CA SER A 557 8.82 -21.30 -3.17
C SER A 557 8.70 -22.81 -3.26
N ARG A 558 9.65 -23.50 -3.91
CA ARG A 558 9.73 -24.96 -3.85
C ARG A 558 10.16 -25.46 -2.48
N VAL A 559 10.95 -24.67 -1.75
CA VAL A 559 11.48 -25.01 -0.42
C VAL A 559 10.68 -24.34 0.68
N LEU A 560 10.39 -23.04 0.53
CA LEU A 560 9.73 -22.24 1.57
C LEU A 560 8.23 -22.09 1.36
N GLY A 561 7.69 -22.60 0.25
CA GLY A 561 6.29 -22.40 -0.15
C GLY A 561 6.02 -21.00 -0.72
N PRO A 562 4.75 -20.68 -1.04
CA PRO A 562 4.37 -19.32 -1.44
C PRO A 562 4.83 -18.31 -0.39
N LEU A 563 4.98 -17.06 -0.82
CA LEU A 563 5.35 -15.97 0.07
C LEU A 563 4.42 -14.77 -0.12
N ARG A 564 4.39 -13.92 0.90
CA ARG A 564 3.77 -12.59 0.86
C ARG A 564 4.76 -11.57 1.42
N THR A 565 4.83 -10.42 0.79
CA THR A 565 5.76 -9.33 1.16
C THR A 565 5.03 -8.02 1.31
N GLU A 566 5.54 -7.21 2.23
CA GLU A 566 5.04 -5.89 2.54
C GLU A 566 6.19 -4.97 2.91
N PHE A 567 6.19 -3.78 2.32
CA PHE A 567 7.12 -2.70 2.61
C PHE A 567 6.31 -1.42 2.85
N ALA A 568 6.68 -0.65 3.86
CA ALA A 568 6.11 0.67 4.07
C ALA A 568 7.16 1.65 4.58
N ILE A 569 6.97 2.93 4.23
CA ILE A 569 7.80 4.02 4.70
C ILE A 569 6.92 5.24 5.01
N GLY A 570 7.10 5.84 6.16
CA GLY A 570 6.26 6.92 6.64
C GLY A 570 6.99 7.85 7.59
N ARG A 571 6.30 8.93 7.96
CA ARG A 571 6.83 9.93 8.88
C ARG A 571 6.07 9.90 10.20
N LEU A 572 6.81 9.74 11.30
CA LEU A 572 6.25 9.75 12.64
C LEU A 572 5.85 11.17 13.06
N SER A 573 5.01 11.26 14.08
CA SER A 573 4.57 12.49 14.71
C SER A 573 4.67 12.39 16.23
N GLY A 574 4.75 13.53 16.90
CA GLY A 574 4.77 13.60 18.37
C GLY A 574 6.06 13.13 19.03
N GLN A 575 7.16 12.98 18.28
CA GLN A 575 8.49 12.72 18.83
C GLN A 575 9.02 14.02 19.46
N THR A 576 9.46 13.93 20.71
CA THR A 576 9.82 15.08 21.54
C THR A 576 11.31 15.20 21.81
N TRP A 577 12.01 14.08 21.90
CA TRP A 577 13.44 14.05 22.24
C TRP A 577 14.23 13.22 21.24
N ALA A 578 15.31 13.81 20.73
CA ALA A 578 16.29 13.13 19.90
C ALA A 578 17.71 13.52 20.30
N PHE A 579 18.65 12.58 20.28
CA PHE A 579 20.06 12.81 20.57
C PHE A 579 20.90 12.60 19.32
N ALA A 580 21.68 13.62 18.93
CA ALA A 580 22.55 13.55 17.78
C ALA A 580 23.83 14.36 18.01
N ASN A 581 24.98 13.82 17.58
CA ASN A 581 26.29 14.47 17.66
C ASN A 581 26.62 15.10 19.04
N GLY A 582 26.27 14.43 20.13
CA GLY A 582 26.54 14.90 21.50
C GLY A 582 25.54 15.95 22.01
N GLN A 583 24.51 16.29 21.24
CA GLN A 583 23.50 17.28 21.57
C GLN A 583 22.12 16.65 21.72
N LEU A 584 21.39 17.09 22.74
CA LEU A 584 19.98 16.78 22.94
C LEU A 584 19.11 17.80 22.19
N PHE A 585 18.22 17.32 21.34
CA PHE A 585 17.20 18.09 20.62
C PHE A 585 15.83 17.82 21.25
N GLY A 586 15.05 18.87 21.47
CA GLY A 586 13.71 18.78 22.06
C GLY A 586 13.41 19.92 23.03
N PRO A 587 12.21 19.96 23.63
CA PRO A 587 11.13 18.97 23.51
C PRO A 587 10.35 19.02 22.20
N ASN A 588 10.64 19.99 21.32
CA ASN A 588 10.00 20.13 20.02
C ASN A 588 11.05 20.29 18.93
N PHE A 589 10.88 19.55 17.82
CA PHE A 589 11.64 19.73 16.61
C PHE A 589 10.78 19.43 15.39
N ASP A 590 10.87 20.28 14.36
CA ASP A 590 10.02 20.17 13.16
C ASP A 590 10.39 18.97 12.29
N ASN A 591 11.68 18.58 12.33
CA ASN A 591 12.15 17.43 11.56
C ASN A 591 11.87 16.13 12.29
N GLN A 592 10.61 15.70 12.30
CA GLN A 592 10.20 14.41 12.85
C GLN A 592 10.83 13.24 12.07
N PRO A 593 11.25 12.14 12.74
CA PRO A 593 11.88 11.00 12.10
C PRO A 593 10.92 10.21 11.21
N PHE A 594 11.51 9.39 10.36
CA PHE A 594 10.82 8.46 9.49
C PHE A 594 10.90 7.05 10.06
N ILE A 595 9.94 6.23 9.69
CA ILE A 595 9.90 4.81 9.97
C ILE A 595 9.78 4.07 8.64
N HIS A 596 10.55 3.01 8.44
CA HIS A 596 10.22 2.01 7.42
C HIS A 596 10.04 0.64 8.06
N VAL A 597 9.21 -0.17 7.42
CA VAL A 597 8.82 -1.50 7.88
C VAL A 597 8.88 -2.44 6.69
N ASP A 598 9.50 -3.59 6.89
CA ASP A 598 9.63 -4.66 5.92
C ASP A 598 9.09 -5.94 6.56
N LYS A 599 8.19 -6.66 5.89
CA LYS A 599 7.64 -7.93 6.38
C LYS A 599 7.57 -8.93 5.24
N ILE A 600 8.14 -10.11 5.48
CA ILE A 600 8.04 -11.25 4.57
C ILE A 600 7.57 -12.48 5.35
N SER A 601 6.59 -13.17 4.81
CA SER A 601 6.09 -14.42 5.37
C SER A 601 6.05 -15.51 4.31
N PHE A 602 6.22 -16.75 4.75
CA PHE A 602 6.29 -17.95 3.94
C PHE A 602 5.32 -19.01 4.47
N LYS A 603 4.79 -19.84 3.57
CA LYS A 603 3.98 -21.00 3.94
C LYS A 603 4.49 -22.29 3.30
N PRO A 604 5.48 -22.97 3.92
CA PRO A 604 6.00 -24.24 3.41
C PRO A 604 4.94 -25.33 3.31
N THR A 605 3.92 -25.28 4.20
CA THR A 605 2.77 -26.19 4.16
C THR A 605 1.49 -25.41 4.45
N SER A 606 0.33 -26.01 4.18
CA SER A 606 -0.96 -25.42 4.54
C SER A 606 -1.21 -25.25 6.05
N ASN A 607 -0.34 -25.81 6.89
CA ASN A 607 -0.50 -25.83 8.34
C ASN A 607 0.61 -25.07 9.06
N PHE A 608 1.61 -24.58 8.34
CA PHE A 608 2.77 -23.89 8.91
C PHE A 608 3.05 -22.61 8.12
N GLU A 609 2.98 -21.50 8.82
CA GLU A 609 3.39 -20.16 8.38
C GLU A 609 4.54 -19.72 9.26
N PHE A 610 5.56 -19.10 8.67
CA PHE A 610 6.56 -18.36 9.42
C PHE A 610 6.92 -17.08 8.68
N GLY A 611 7.36 -16.06 9.41
CA GLY A 611 7.72 -14.79 8.82
C GLY A 611 8.84 -14.10 9.57
N MET A 612 9.43 -13.12 8.89
CA MET A 612 10.46 -12.23 9.41
C MET A 612 10.06 -10.80 9.12
N GLY A 613 10.23 -9.92 10.10
CA GLY A 613 9.93 -8.50 9.95
C GLY A 613 11.08 -7.63 10.43
N VAL A 614 11.17 -6.42 9.90
CA VAL A 614 12.13 -5.39 10.30
C VAL A 614 11.38 -4.07 10.37
N SER A 615 11.68 -3.27 11.39
CA SER A 615 11.24 -1.89 11.48
C SER A 615 12.41 -1.03 11.91
N VAL A 616 12.57 0.12 11.25
CA VAL A 616 13.68 1.04 11.54
C VAL A 616 13.19 2.48 11.62
N LEU A 617 13.49 3.17 12.73
CA LEU A 617 13.40 4.63 12.78
C LEU A 617 14.70 5.23 12.29
N PHE A 618 14.60 6.21 11.41
CA PHE A 618 15.75 6.92 10.88
C PHE A 618 15.40 8.37 10.55
N GLY A 619 16.43 9.16 10.26
CA GLY A 619 16.25 10.59 9.98
C GLY A 619 16.08 11.44 11.25
N GLY A 620 15.44 12.60 11.11
CA GLY A 620 15.20 13.55 12.20
C GLY A 620 16.29 14.61 12.37
N PRO A 621 16.38 15.28 13.54
CA PRO A 621 17.36 16.35 13.77
C PRO A 621 18.78 15.86 13.49
N ASP A 622 19.53 16.61 12.67
CA ASP A 622 20.91 16.29 12.30
C ASP A 622 21.14 14.92 11.59
N LEU A 623 20.06 14.35 11.03
CA LEU A 623 20.12 13.21 10.10
C LEU A 623 19.05 13.42 9.01
N PRO A 624 19.39 14.07 7.88
CA PRO A 624 18.42 14.33 6.83
C PRO A 624 17.98 13.03 6.16
N PHE A 625 16.73 13.00 5.68
CA PHE A 625 16.27 11.94 4.80
C PHE A 625 17.01 12.02 3.46
N THR A 626 17.93 11.09 3.23
CA THR A 626 18.62 10.93 1.94
C THR A 626 18.61 9.46 1.57
N TRP A 627 18.66 9.13 0.27
CA TRP A 627 18.75 7.73 -0.17
C TRP A 627 19.96 6.99 0.44
N LYS A 628 21.07 7.70 0.66
CA LYS A 628 22.24 7.16 1.35
C LYS A 628 21.94 6.78 2.81
N ASN A 629 21.21 7.63 3.54
CA ASN A 629 20.85 7.35 4.93
C ASN A 629 19.74 6.29 5.02
N PHE A 630 18.80 6.28 4.07
CA PHE A 630 17.81 5.22 3.95
C PHE A 630 18.48 3.86 3.67
N LEU A 631 19.34 3.74 2.65
CA LEU A 631 20.02 2.47 2.36
C LEU A 631 20.93 2.00 3.51
N ARG A 632 21.38 2.92 4.37
CA ARG A 632 22.17 2.57 5.56
C ARG A 632 21.36 1.84 6.62
N THR A 633 20.04 2.02 6.68
CA THR A 633 19.20 1.36 7.69
C THR A 633 19.22 -0.17 7.59
N TYR A 634 19.53 -0.71 6.41
CA TYR A 634 19.71 -2.14 6.19
C TYR A 634 21.09 -2.67 6.66
N GLY A 635 22.01 -1.80 7.07
CA GLY A 635 23.35 -2.13 7.60
C GLY A 635 23.40 -2.18 9.14
N THR A 636 24.31 -2.98 9.71
CA THR A 636 24.32 -3.34 11.15
C THR A 636 25.22 -2.52 12.07
N ASN A 637 26.06 -1.62 11.55
CA ASN A 637 27.14 -1.03 12.35
C ASN A 637 27.08 0.50 12.37
N GLY A 638 26.96 1.09 13.57
CA GLY A 638 27.14 2.52 13.78
C GLY A 638 26.88 2.96 15.22
N VAL A 639 27.41 4.12 15.60
CA VAL A 639 27.15 4.74 16.91
C VAL A 639 25.84 5.54 16.82
N PRO A 640 24.86 5.32 17.71
CA PRO A 640 23.63 6.12 17.74
C PRO A 640 23.92 7.62 17.80
N GLY A 641 23.24 8.40 16.96
CA GLY A 641 23.45 9.84 16.87
C GLY A 641 24.69 10.27 16.06
N GLY A 642 25.52 9.34 15.58
CA GLY A 642 26.76 9.62 14.86
C GLY A 642 26.66 9.58 13.33
N ARG A 643 27.78 9.85 12.64
CA ARG A 643 27.84 9.92 11.16
C ARG A 643 27.55 8.61 10.43
N SER A 644 27.69 7.47 11.11
CA SER A 644 27.44 6.13 10.57
C SER A 644 26.19 5.48 11.17
N ASP A 645 25.35 6.23 11.85
CA ASP A 645 24.15 5.73 12.53
C ASP A 645 23.18 5.08 11.51
N PRO A 646 22.86 3.77 11.67
CA PRO A 646 21.88 3.08 10.84
C PRO A 646 20.42 3.36 11.28
N GLY A 647 20.21 4.14 12.33
CA GLY A 647 18.90 4.34 12.94
C GLY A 647 18.61 3.30 14.02
N ASP A 648 17.37 3.30 14.48
CA ASP A 648 16.88 2.43 15.55
C ASP A 648 16.19 1.21 14.97
N ARG A 649 16.85 0.05 15.08
CA ARG A 649 16.50 -1.15 14.33
C ARG A 649 15.96 -2.23 15.23
N ARG A 650 14.85 -2.82 14.79
CA ARG A 650 14.25 -3.99 15.42
C ARG A 650 13.82 -5.01 14.39
N SER A 651 13.97 -6.27 14.74
CA SER A 651 13.68 -7.41 13.86
C SER A 651 12.81 -8.42 14.58
N THR A 652 11.86 -9.02 13.86
CA THR A 652 10.98 -10.07 14.38
C THR A 652 11.08 -11.37 13.62
N PHE A 653 10.71 -12.44 14.31
CA PHE A 653 10.43 -13.75 13.74
C PHE A 653 9.14 -14.28 14.39
N ASP A 654 8.20 -14.72 13.56
CA ASP A 654 6.92 -15.25 14.00
C ASP A 654 6.57 -16.52 13.25
N PHE A 655 5.72 -17.35 13.86
CA PHE A 655 5.16 -18.52 13.20
C PHE A 655 3.75 -18.82 13.69
N THR A 656 3.00 -19.54 12.86
CA THR A 656 1.73 -20.18 13.22
C THR A 656 1.75 -21.62 12.75
N TYR A 657 1.30 -22.54 13.61
CA TYR A 657 1.34 -23.98 13.34
C TYR A 657 0.08 -24.69 13.83
N ARG A 658 -0.65 -25.34 12.90
CA ARG A 658 -1.76 -26.24 13.23
C ARG A 658 -1.21 -27.62 13.59
N VAL A 659 -1.39 -28.01 14.85
CA VAL A 659 -0.69 -29.16 15.46
C VAL A 659 -1.14 -30.48 14.82
N PRO A 660 -0.22 -31.33 14.30
CA PRO A 660 -0.56 -32.64 13.77
C PRO A 660 -1.33 -33.50 14.78
N GLY A 661 -2.34 -34.24 14.32
CA GLY A 661 -3.24 -35.02 15.19
C GLY A 661 -4.29 -34.18 15.94
N LEU A 662 -4.11 -32.86 16.04
CA LEU A 662 -5.03 -31.91 16.68
C LEU A 662 -5.40 -30.74 15.75
N ARG A 663 -5.28 -30.92 14.43
CA ARG A 663 -5.39 -29.81 13.45
C ARG A 663 -6.75 -29.11 13.49
N ASP A 664 -7.80 -29.83 13.89
CA ASP A 664 -9.16 -29.30 13.97
C ASP A 664 -9.46 -28.60 15.31
N TYR A 665 -8.50 -28.64 16.25
CA TYR A 665 -8.68 -28.21 17.64
C TYR A 665 -7.58 -27.30 18.18
N LEU A 666 -6.37 -27.33 17.64
CA LEU A 666 -5.23 -26.62 18.22
C LEU A 666 -4.32 -25.99 17.17
N THR A 667 -4.19 -24.67 17.29
CA THR A 667 -3.15 -23.88 16.64
C THR A 667 -2.23 -23.29 17.70
N ILE A 668 -0.93 -23.38 17.49
CA ILE A 668 0.07 -22.68 18.30
C ILE A 668 0.74 -21.61 17.46
N TYR A 669 1.15 -20.51 18.07
CA TYR A 669 1.86 -19.44 17.39
C TYR A 669 2.85 -18.75 18.34
N ALA A 670 3.84 -18.10 17.75
CA ALA A 670 4.79 -17.28 18.48
C ALA A 670 5.13 -16.04 17.68
N ASP A 671 5.55 -15.00 18.40
CA ASP A 671 6.12 -13.76 17.87
C ASP A 671 7.35 -13.45 18.73
N SER A 672 8.45 -13.02 18.12
CA SER A 672 9.71 -12.75 18.81
C SER A 672 10.33 -11.48 18.29
N LEU A 673 10.98 -10.72 19.16
CA LEU A 673 11.53 -9.40 18.85
C LEU A 673 12.94 -9.27 19.42
N VAL A 674 13.83 -8.71 18.62
CA VAL A 674 15.17 -8.26 19.06
C VAL A 674 15.42 -6.84 18.57
N GLU A 675 16.17 -6.08 19.37
CA GLU A 675 16.72 -4.78 18.97
C GLU A 675 18.18 -4.95 18.55
N ASP A 676 18.60 -4.19 17.55
CA ASP A 676 19.97 -4.11 17.02
C ASP A 676 20.55 -5.44 16.50
N GLU A 677 19.70 -6.44 16.25
CA GLU A 677 20.06 -7.73 15.67
C GLU A 677 19.32 -7.99 14.36
N VAL A 678 19.95 -8.75 13.46
CA VAL A 678 19.38 -9.07 12.14
C VAL A 678 18.16 -9.99 12.24
N SER A 679 18.12 -10.89 13.23
CA SER A 679 17.01 -11.81 13.44
C SER A 679 16.96 -12.30 14.89
N PRO A 680 15.77 -12.53 15.46
CA PRO A 680 15.64 -13.25 16.72
C PRO A 680 16.15 -14.70 16.68
N LEU A 681 16.20 -15.33 15.50
CA LEU A 681 16.67 -16.71 15.37
C LEU A 681 18.16 -16.81 15.73
N GLY A 682 18.46 -17.51 16.83
CA GLY A 682 19.82 -17.63 17.36
C GLY A 682 20.24 -16.49 18.30
N SER A 683 19.35 -15.56 18.60
CA SER A 683 19.58 -14.53 19.63
C SER A 683 19.64 -15.14 21.02
N THR A 684 20.48 -14.59 21.89
CA THR A 684 20.54 -14.95 23.32
C THR A 684 19.64 -14.09 24.20
N ARG A 685 19.01 -13.05 23.63
CA ARG A 685 18.20 -12.05 24.34
C ARG A 685 16.86 -11.70 23.62
N PRO A 686 16.13 -12.65 23.02
CA PRO A 686 14.87 -12.32 22.35
C PRO A 686 13.79 -12.00 23.38
N SER A 687 12.96 -11.01 23.07
CA SER A 687 11.60 -10.92 23.62
C SER A 687 10.73 -11.95 22.92
N MET A 688 9.82 -12.58 23.64
CA MET A 688 9.01 -13.67 23.09
C MET A 688 7.55 -13.52 23.50
N ARG A 689 6.69 -13.95 22.59
CA ARG A 689 5.29 -14.25 22.79
C ARG A 689 5.05 -15.67 22.35
N MET A 690 4.25 -16.40 23.13
CA MET A 690 3.68 -17.67 22.72
C MET A 690 2.19 -17.64 22.97
N GLY A 691 1.43 -18.24 22.06
CA GLY A 691 0.00 -18.37 22.21
C GLY A 691 -0.54 -19.70 21.71
N ILE A 692 -1.69 -20.06 22.27
CA ILE A 692 -2.49 -21.21 21.86
C ILE A 692 -3.87 -20.72 21.43
N TYR A 693 -4.43 -21.37 20.43
CA TYR A 693 -5.77 -21.10 19.93
C TYR A 693 -6.55 -22.41 19.71
N ILE A 694 -7.68 -22.51 20.39
CA ILE A 694 -8.62 -23.64 20.34
C ILE A 694 -9.95 -23.12 19.76
N PRO A 695 -10.21 -23.31 18.45
CA PRO A 695 -11.39 -22.72 17.78
C PRO A 695 -12.71 -23.44 18.10
N LYS A 696 -12.64 -24.66 18.64
CA LYS A 696 -13.76 -25.48 19.09
C LYS A 696 -13.31 -26.55 20.08
N PHE A 697 -14.20 -26.99 20.96
CA PHE A 697 -14.04 -28.22 21.75
C PHE A 697 -14.88 -29.37 21.17
N PRO A 698 -14.50 -30.65 21.39
CA PRO A 698 -15.23 -31.81 20.86
C PRO A 698 -16.73 -31.88 21.22
N THR A 699 -17.12 -31.34 22.38
CA THR A 699 -18.53 -31.33 22.83
C THR A 699 -19.14 -29.92 22.85
N LEU A 700 -18.31 -28.89 22.81
CA LEU A 700 -18.71 -27.48 22.85
C LEU A 700 -18.17 -26.76 21.60
N HIS A 701 -18.78 -27.04 20.44
CA HIS A 701 -18.30 -26.55 19.14
C HIS A 701 -18.32 -25.01 18.98
N ARG A 702 -19.09 -24.32 19.82
CA ARG A 702 -19.25 -22.85 19.84
C ARG A 702 -18.36 -22.15 20.86
N LEU A 703 -17.68 -22.91 21.71
CA LEU A 703 -16.75 -22.39 22.69
C LEU A 703 -15.34 -22.37 22.10
N GLU A 704 -14.71 -21.21 22.20
CA GLU A 704 -13.36 -20.94 21.77
C GLU A 704 -12.51 -20.51 22.97
N LEU A 705 -11.25 -20.95 22.99
CA LEU A 705 -10.28 -20.54 24.00
C LEU A 705 -9.00 -20.05 23.32
N ARG A 706 -8.48 -18.92 23.79
CA ARG A 706 -7.17 -18.39 23.39
C ARG A 706 -6.40 -17.97 24.64
N ALA A 707 -5.10 -18.19 24.65
CA ALA A 707 -4.24 -17.70 25.72
C ALA A 707 -2.88 -17.33 25.14
N GLU A 708 -2.35 -16.19 25.58
CA GLU A 708 -1.05 -15.64 25.18
C GLU A 708 -0.22 -15.30 26.42
N GLY A 709 1.06 -15.63 26.37
CA GLY A 709 2.07 -15.17 27.32
C GLY A 709 3.19 -14.46 26.58
N LEU A 710 3.64 -13.32 27.11
CA LEU A 710 4.64 -12.49 26.47
C LEU A 710 5.52 -11.75 27.48
N TYR A 711 6.74 -11.44 27.04
CA TYR A 711 7.68 -10.66 27.83
C TYR A 711 8.60 -9.79 26.97
N THR A 712 9.02 -8.66 27.55
CA THR A 712 10.03 -7.72 27.07
C THR A 712 11.15 -7.49 28.09
N ASP A 713 11.07 -8.10 29.29
CA ASP A 713 12.18 -8.25 30.24
C ASP A 713 13.16 -9.35 29.82
N ALA A 714 13.72 -9.19 28.62
CA ALA A 714 14.48 -10.23 27.94
C ALA A 714 15.67 -10.77 28.77
N PRO A 715 15.80 -12.11 28.92
CA PRO A 715 16.92 -12.72 29.63
C PRO A 715 18.27 -12.27 29.05
N GLY A 716 19.23 -11.96 29.93
CA GLY A 716 20.58 -11.53 29.52
C GLY A 716 20.68 -10.08 29.03
N GLN A 717 19.60 -9.30 29.09
CA GLN A 717 19.64 -7.87 28.80
C GLN A 717 20.08 -7.06 30.05
N ASN A 718 21.19 -6.34 29.92
CA ASN A 718 21.77 -5.52 31.00
C ASN A 718 21.29 -4.06 30.98
N VAL A 719 20.71 -3.61 29.87
CA VAL A 719 20.15 -2.25 29.71
C VAL A 719 18.72 -2.22 30.22
N ARG A 720 18.44 -1.28 31.14
CA ARG A 720 17.10 -1.10 31.72
C ARG A 720 16.15 -0.54 30.65
N GLY A 721 14.96 -1.12 30.53
CA GLY A 721 13.95 -0.59 29.61
C GLY A 721 14.36 -0.67 28.14
N PHE A 722 15.12 -1.70 27.75
CA PHE A 722 15.83 -1.71 26.46
C PHE A 722 14.92 -1.90 25.24
N ILE A 723 13.96 -2.82 25.30
CA ILE A 723 13.01 -3.04 24.19
C ILE A 723 12.19 -1.76 23.97
N TYR A 724 12.00 -1.34 22.71
CA TYR A 724 11.36 -0.07 22.30
C TYR A 724 12.11 1.22 22.68
N PHE A 725 13.29 1.11 23.30
CA PHE A 725 14.13 2.27 23.63
C PHE A 725 15.30 2.40 22.65
N ASN A 726 15.72 3.64 22.41
CA ASN A 726 16.85 3.92 21.54
C ASN A 726 17.69 5.08 22.08
N GLY A 727 19.02 5.01 21.94
CA GLY A 727 19.93 6.05 22.40
C GLY A 727 19.89 7.36 21.60
N ARG A 728 19.34 7.34 20.37
CA ARG A 728 19.10 8.52 19.54
C ARG A 728 17.65 8.98 19.64
N TYR A 729 16.67 8.11 19.40
CA TYR A 729 15.25 8.47 19.46
C TYR A 729 14.74 8.23 20.88
N LEU A 730 14.92 9.22 21.76
CA LEU A 730 14.65 9.09 23.20
C LEU A 730 13.15 9.04 23.52
N SER A 731 12.28 9.49 22.60
CA SER A 731 10.84 9.24 22.67
C SER A 731 10.46 7.78 22.37
N GLY A 732 11.43 6.95 21.98
CA GLY A 732 11.28 5.52 21.75
C GLY A 732 10.43 5.17 20.54
N TYR A 733 10.02 3.90 20.49
CA TYR A 733 9.22 3.33 19.40
C TYR A 733 7.73 3.72 19.49
N THR A 734 7.48 5.02 19.37
CA THR A 734 6.16 5.63 19.59
C THR A 734 5.68 6.45 18.39
N ASN A 735 4.37 6.68 18.29
CA ASN A 735 3.77 7.69 17.44
C ASN A 735 2.69 8.42 18.24
N GLU A 736 2.76 9.75 18.29
CA GLU A 736 1.88 10.57 19.15
C GLU A 736 1.87 10.09 20.62
N ARG A 737 3.06 9.70 21.12
CA ARG A 737 3.33 9.16 22.47
C ARG A 737 2.80 7.75 22.76
N ASN A 738 2.07 7.12 21.84
CA ASN A 738 1.63 5.74 21.99
C ASN A 738 2.64 4.78 21.38
N LEU A 739 2.82 3.60 21.99
CA LEU A 739 3.69 2.55 21.44
C LEU A 739 3.16 2.02 20.11
N LEU A 740 4.03 1.94 19.11
CA LEU A 740 3.72 1.30 17.82
C LEU A 740 3.64 -0.22 17.94
N GLY A 741 4.33 -0.80 18.93
CA GLY A 741 4.34 -2.25 19.21
C GLY A 741 3.35 -2.66 20.31
N SER A 742 3.67 -3.76 20.98
CA SER A 742 2.81 -4.39 21.99
C SER A 742 2.63 -3.52 23.24
N TRP A 743 1.40 -3.54 23.78
CA TRP A 743 1.01 -2.88 25.03
C TRP A 743 1.78 -3.34 26.27
N ILE A 744 2.46 -4.49 26.21
CA ILE A 744 3.27 -5.01 27.33
C ILE A 744 4.35 -4.02 27.76
N GLY A 745 4.73 -3.10 26.87
CA GLY A 745 5.65 -2.01 27.17
C GLY A 745 7.09 -2.47 27.39
N ARG A 746 7.86 -1.62 28.06
CA ARG A 746 9.27 -1.84 28.39
C ARG A 746 9.40 -2.65 29.68
N GLN A 747 10.31 -3.63 29.73
CA GLN A 747 10.56 -4.47 30.93
C GLN A 747 9.29 -5.12 31.51
N GLY A 748 8.32 -5.42 30.66
CA GLY A 748 7.06 -6.03 31.05
C GLY A 748 7.06 -7.53 30.81
N LYS A 749 6.38 -8.28 31.67
CA LYS A 749 5.97 -9.67 31.42
C LYS A 749 4.52 -9.88 31.81
N GLY A 750 3.83 -10.76 31.10
CA GLY A 750 2.40 -10.87 31.24
C GLY A 750 1.76 -11.79 30.25
N GLY A 751 0.45 -11.63 30.11
CA GLY A 751 -0.37 -12.45 29.24
C GLY A 751 -1.82 -12.02 29.22
N GLU A 752 -2.55 -12.56 28.26
CA GLU A 752 -3.98 -12.37 28.14
C GLU A 752 -4.64 -13.69 27.74
N GLY A 753 -5.81 -13.96 28.32
CA GLY A 753 -6.61 -15.13 28.01
C GLY A 753 -8.03 -14.73 27.65
N TRP A 754 -8.62 -15.43 26.69
CA TRP A 754 -9.98 -15.22 26.21
C TRP A 754 -10.76 -16.53 26.18
N ALA A 755 -12.00 -16.47 26.63
CA ALA A 755 -13.00 -17.49 26.40
C ALA A 755 -14.17 -16.86 25.65
N THR A 756 -14.41 -17.29 24.40
CA THR A 756 -15.43 -16.73 23.52
C THR A 756 -16.51 -17.79 23.26
N TYR A 757 -17.76 -17.45 23.53
CA TYR A 757 -18.91 -18.26 23.14
C TYR A 757 -19.65 -17.61 21.97
N TRP A 758 -19.76 -18.34 20.85
CA TRP A 758 -20.41 -17.87 19.63
C TRP A 758 -21.88 -18.32 19.58
N PHE A 759 -22.81 -17.37 19.65
CA PHE A 759 -24.23 -17.64 19.42
C PHE A 759 -24.55 -17.74 17.93
N SER A 760 -23.94 -16.88 17.12
CA SER A 760 -23.99 -16.85 15.66
C SER A 760 -22.61 -16.49 15.09
N ALA A 761 -22.45 -16.41 13.77
CA ALA A 761 -21.19 -15.93 13.18
C ALA A 761 -20.91 -14.43 13.45
N ARG A 762 -21.94 -13.66 13.82
CA ARG A 762 -21.86 -12.23 14.16
C ARG A 762 -22.40 -11.93 15.57
N SER A 763 -22.49 -12.94 16.43
CA SER A 763 -23.01 -12.74 17.79
C SER A 763 -22.22 -13.58 18.77
N ARG A 764 -21.55 -12.94 19.71
CA ARG A 764 -20.63 -13.58 20.65
C ARG A 764 -20.63 -12.90 22.01
N LEU A 765 -20.28 -13.67 23.03
CA LEU A 765 -19.90 -13.20 24.36
C LEU A 765 -18.47 -13.63 24.62
N GLN A 766 -17.64 -12.74 25.13
CA GLN A 766 -16.24 -12.99 25.43
C GLN A 766 -15.93 -12.59 26.87
N LEU A 767 -15.24 -13.48 27.57
CA LEU A 767 -14.57 -13.19 28.83
C LEU A 767 -13.08 -13.06 28.54
N SER A 768 -12.43 -12.07 29.16
CA SER A 768 -11.00 -11.82 29.02
C SER A 768 -10.35 -11.46 30.35
N PHE A 769 -9.08 -11.81 30.47
CA PHE A 769 -8.24 -11.45 31.61
C PHE A 769 -6.83 -11.14 31.13
N ARG A 770 -6.36 -9.92 31.36
CA ARG A 770 -4.99 -9.48 31.05
C ARG A 770 -4.23 -9.22 32.33
N ARG A 771 -2.93 -9.55 32.30
CA ARG A 771 -2.00 -9.24 33.38
C ARG A 771 -0.69 -8.70 32.83
N GLN A 772 -0.18 -7.66 33.48
CA GLN A 772 1.14 -7.07 33.26
C GLN A 772 1.90 -6.99 34.59
N VAL A 773 3.19 -7.29 34.55
CA VAL A 773 4.13 -7.00 35.63
C VAL A 773 5.37 -6.35 35.01
N VAL A 774 5.72 -5.17 35.49
CA VAL A 774 6.92 -4.43 35.09
C VAL A 774 8.01 -4.64 36.14
N ASP A 775 9.21 -4.99 35.68
CA ASP A 775 10.34 -5.25 36.56
C ASP A 775 10.77 -3.99 37.36
N ARG A 776 11.16 -4.18 38.62
CA ARG A 776 11.55 -3.10 39.54
C ARG A 776 12.76 -2.29 39.07
N VAL A 777 13.60 -2.85 38.19
CA VAL A 777 14.72 -2.10 37.61
C VAL A 777 14.27 -0.94 36.72
N PHE A 778 13.01 -0.94 36.26
CA PHE A 778 12.44 0.09 35.42
C PHE A 778 11.34 0.84 36.17
N LEU A 779 11.59 2.12 36.47
CA LEU A 779 10.64 3.01 37.18
C LEU A 779 10.06 2.42 38.48
N GLY A 780 10.85 1.64 39.22
CA GLY A 780 10.41 1.02 40.48
C GLY A 780 9.43 -0.16 40.31
N GLY A 781 9.12 -0.54 39.05
CA GLY A 781 8.24 -1.63 38.69
C GLY A 781 6.76 -1.28 38.84
N GLY A 782 5.92 -2.29 38.66
CA GLY A 782 4.48 -2.15 38.84
C GLY A 782 3.71 -3.32 38.26
N GLN A 783 2.40 -3.28 38.37
CA GLN A 783 1.51 -4.30 37.85
C GLN A 783 0.16 -3.75 37.43
N LEU A 784 -0.45 -4.41 36.46
CA LEU A 784 -1.82 -4.19 36.02
C LEU A 784 -2.51 -5.55 35.88
N ASN A 785 -3.76 -5.63 36.33
CA ASN A 785 -4.64 -6.77 36.08
C ASN A 785 -5.98 -6.22 35.62
N ASP A 786 -6.54 -6.77 34.56
CA ASP A 786 -7.92 -6.51 34.20
C ASP A 786 -8.71 -7.80 34.02
N ALA A 787 -10.02 -7.67 34.20
CA ALA A 787 -10.98 -8.67 33.82
C ALA A 787 -12.09 -7.96 33.06
N ALA A 788 -12.44 -8.46 31.88
CA ALA A 788 -13.48 -7.85 31.07
C ALA A 788 -14.46 -8.88 30.50
N VAL A 789 -15.71 -8.44 30.39
CA VAL A 789 -16.77 -9.11 29.63
C VAL A 789 -17.19 -8.21 28.48
N SER A 790 -17.22 -8.75 27.27
CA SER A 790 -17.65 -8.03 26.08
C SER A 790 -18.61 -8.88 25.26
N GLY A 791 -19.54 -8.23 24.57
CA GLY A 791 -20.54 -8.87 23.75
C GLY A 791 -20.77 -8.09 22.47
N GLU A 792 -21.13 -8.82 21.42
CA GLU A 792 -21.48 -8.29 20.11
C GLU A 792 -22.71 -9.03 19.60
N VAL A 793 -23.65 -8.30 19.02
CA VAL A 793 -24.86 -8.84 18.42
C VAL A 793 -25.24 -8.04 17.17
N GLU A 794 -25.48 -8.77 16.08
CA GLU A 794 -26.12 -8.21 14.88
C GLU A 794 -27.64 -8.17 15.11
N LEU A 795 -28.23 -6.99 14.92
CA LEU A 795 -29.66 -6.74 14.93
C LEU A 795 -30.19 -6.74 13.49
N SER A 796 -31.52 -6.66 13.34
CA SER A 796 -32.12 -6.54 12.01
C SER A 796 -31.81 -5.17 11.37
N GLY A 797 -31.77 -5.13 10.04
CA GLY A 797 -31.62 -3.88 9.29
C GLY A 797 -30.19 -3.35 9.16
N GLY A 798 -29.17 -4.22 9.31
CA GLY A 798 -27.77 -3.84 9.17
C GLY A 798 -27.25 -3.02 10.36
N VAL A 799 -27.81 -3.23 11.54
CA VAL A 799 -27.39 -2.55 12.77
C VAL A 799 -26.70 -3.58 13.66
N SER A 800 -25.49 -3.30 14.12
CA SER A 800 -24.81 -4.11 15.13
C SER A 800 -24.65 -3.33 16.44
N LEU A 801 -24.79 -4.03 17.54
CA LEU A 801 -24.57 -3.53 18.89
C LEU A 801 -23.43 -4.29 19.52
N SER A 802 -22.42 -3.58 20.00
CA SER A 802 -21.33 -4.15 20.80
C SER A 802 -21.19 -3.37 22.09
N GLY A 803 -20.81 -4.04 23.17
CA GLY A 803 -20.64 -3.41 24.46
C GLY A 803 -19.79 -4.26 25.39
N GLY A 804 -19.29 -3.65 26.45
CA GLY A 804 -18.48 -4.37 27.42
C GLY A 804 -18.26 -3.61 28.72
N LEU A 805 -17.76 -4.37 29.70
CA LEU A 805 -17.36 -3.90 31.02
C LEU A 805 -15.97 -4.47 31.32
N GLN A 806 -15.02 -3.60 31.63
CA GLN A 806 -13.68 -3.93 32.07
C GLN A 806 -13.47 -3.40 33.49
N TYR A 807 -13.02 -4.26 34.40
CA TYR A 807 -12.56 -3.88 35.72
C TYR A 807 -11.04 -4.00 35.76
N GLU A 808 -10.36 -2.90 36.07
CA GLU A 808 -8.91 -2.81 36.10
C GLU A 808 -8.42 -2.51 37.52
N GLN A 809 -7.34 -3.18 37.92
CA GLN A 809 -6.54 -2.85 39.10
C GLN A 809 -5.09 -2.67 38.70
N TRP A 810 -4.51 -1.54 39.07
CA TRP A 810 -3.11 -1.26 38.80
C TRP A 810 -2.38 -0.71 40.02
N GLU A 811 -1.08 -0.94 40.05
CA GLU A 811 -0.19 -0.54 41.14
C GLU A 811 1.18 -0.22 40.55
N PHE A 812 1.46 1.08 40.41
CA PHE A 812 2.74 1.62 39.96
C PHE A 812 3.21 2.61 41.03
N PRO A 813 4.13 2.21 41.93
CA PRO A 813 4.50 3.00 43.11
C PRO A 813 4.98 4.42 42.79
N VAL A 814 5.57 4.62 41.61
CA VAL A 814 5.98 5.94 41.12
C VAL A 814 4.77 6.84 40.87
N LEU A 815 3.68 6.32 40.31
CA LEU A 815 2.45 7.07 40.03
C LEU A 815 1.63 7.33 41.30
N GLN A 816 1.39 6.28 42.09
CA GLN A 816 0.62 6.28 43.33
C GLN A 816 1.13 5.18 44.27
N SER A 817 1.25 5.48 45.57
CA SER A 817 1.75 4.51 46.55
C SER A 817 0.77 3.37 46.84
N ASN A 818 -0.52 3.62 46.67
CA ASN A 818 -1.59 2.66 46.93
C ASN A 818 -2.14 2.12 45.61
N ARG A 819 -2.57 0.85 45.64
CA ARG A 819 -3.30 0.24 44.53
C ARG A 819 -4.49 1.11 44.11
N GLN A 820 -4.63 1.30 42.81
CA GLN A 820 -5.75 1.99 42.18
C GLN A 820 -6.62 0.99 41.44
N SER A 821 -7.86 1.40 41.17
CA SER A 821 -8.77 0.64 40.31
C SER A 821 -9.62 1.59 39.50
N ASP A 822 -10.01 1.14 38.32
CA ASP A 822 -11.02 1.79 37.51
C ASP A 822 -11.94 0.76 36.87
N THR A 823 -13.06 1.25 36.34
CA THR A 823 -14.01 0.45 35.60
C THR A 823 -14.35 1.20 34.34
N ALA A 824 -14.10 0.58 33.19
CA ALA A 824 -14.45 1.08 31.89
C ALA A 824 -15.68 0.34 31.39
N ALA A 825 -16.76 1.06 31.11
CA ALA A 825 -17.95 0.54 30.47
C ALA A 825 -18.12 1.22 29.11
N TRP A 826 -18.39 0.44 28.05
CA TRP A 826 -18.53 0.98 26.71
C TRP A 826 -19.69 0.34 25.96
N LEU A 827 -20.25 1.11 25.04
CA LEU A 827 -21.33 0.71 24.14
C LEU A 827 -21.07 1.35 22.77
N LYS A 828 -21.02 0.53 21.72
CA LYS A 828 -20.89 0.94 20.31
C LYS A 828 -22.10 0.45 19.53
N LEU A 829 -22.80 1.40 18.93
CA LEU A 829 -23.81 1.15 17.92
C LEU A 829 -23.17 1.38 16.55
N THR A 830 -23.29 0.41 15.64
CA THR A 830 -22.82 0.53 14.26
C THR A 830 -23.97 0.26 13.32
N PHE A 831 -24.13 1.12 12.32
CA PHE A 831 -25.04 0.94 11.21
C PHE A 831 -24.21 0.69 9.95
N HIS A 832 -24.51 -0.40 9.25
CA HIS A 832 -23.91 -0.83 8.00
C HIS A 832 -24.90 -0.59 6.85
N PRO A 833 -24.94 0.62 6.29
CA PRO A 833 -25.90 0.93 5.25
C PRO A 833 -25.59 0.15 3.97
N HIS A 834 -26.62 -0.41 3.35
CA HIS A 834 -26.53 -0.90 1.97
C HIS A 834 -26.66 0.24 0.95
N LEU A 835 -26.05 1.41 1.24
CA LEU A 835 -26.02 2.58 0.36
C LEU A 835 -24.86 2.43 -0.63
N ARG A 836 -25.21 2.11 -1.88
CA ARG A 836 -24.26 1.70 -2.92
C ARG A 836 -24.51 2.50 -4.19
N ILE A 837 -23.44 2.96 -4.83
CA ILE A 837 -23.51 3.67 -6.12
C ILE A 837 -22.64 2.91 -7.13
N GLY A 838 -23.28 2.21 -8.08
CA GLY A 838 -22.60 1.45 -9.15
C GLY A 838 -23.58 0.67 -10.04
N LYS A 839 -23.21 0.43 -11.31
CA LYS A 839 -24.03 -0.35 -12.26
C LYS A 839 -23.96 -1.85 -11.91
N GLN A 840 -25.04 -2.41 -11.39
CA GLN A 840 -25.26 -3.86 -11.41
C GLN A 840 -25.50 -4.32 -12.85
N THR A 841 -24.44 -4.62 -13.60
CA THR A 841 -24.57 -5.42 -14.82
C THR A 841 -24.46 -6.89 -14.44
N GLY A 842 -25.53 -7.41 -13.85
CA GLY A 842 -25.70 -8.82 -13.52
C GLY A 842 -27.18 -9.15 -13.60
N ARG A 843 -27.60 -9.66 -14.75
CA ARG A 843 -28.94 -10.22 -14.96
C ARG A 843 -29.02 -11.43 -14.04
N THR A 844 -29.80 -11.35 -12.96
CA THR A 844 -30.24 -12.56 -12.24
C THR A 844 -31.08 -13.37 -13.22
N ALA A 845 -30.56 -14.52 -13.63
CA ALA A 845 -31.34 -15.54 -14.29
C ALA A 845 -31.82 -16.52 -13.21
N GLY A 846 -33.13 -16.48 -12.93
CA GLY A 846 -33.90 -17.57 -12.35
C GLY A 846 -33.80 -17.80 -10.84
N ASP A 847 -34.92 -17.46 -10.18
CA ASP A 847 -35.53 -18.05 -8.96
C ASP A 847 -34.77 -18.08 -7.61
#